data_AF-A0A4R9FLY9-F1
#
_entry.id   AF-A0A4R9FLY9-F1
#
_cell.length_a   1.000
_cell.length_b   1.000
_cell.length_c   1.000
_cell.angle_alpha   90.00
_cell.angle_beta   90.00
_cell.angle_gamma   90.00
#
_symmetry.space_group_name_H-M   'P 1'
#
loop_
_entity.id
_entity.type
_entity.pdbx_description
1 polymer ?
#
loop_
_entity_poly.entity_id
_entity_poly.type
_entity_poly.pdbx_seq_one_letter_code
_entity_poly.pdbx_strand_id
1 'polypeptide(L)'
;MNKSIPFFLFCFFGFISVCKGGSAKESIWSEEASAVSFQYDPLYSGLHSNSISEIQESDGTTCVQTGEDPNLLLQICLHDNDAHSKENLHRSFESWKKEELVPESSLVLRDGSSARIGTYPKNDLLKWIQTADFALVGEREFDVGAKENFWTRKDFHSRTHQKSFSIFHFQNEEILLVLPARGEKEIYFAFRFTSKGFQEKIRAKILLINRAALEECSLSIPVITEIFGETDSPIGRWIEIYNPNPFPICEEGLGIELFGTRIALPKTTGWISPFETRVYGESSSKLERFPLSGIRWGDLKKVGNLYLFSKQTSGSFPLPGGGYLFGEEYISWTNLGFSECKEDETICMSPGRQDRNSIPSNKLPVCALNSIELEEVNPIGWKEGSILWADWKYLDLLYTGLEECDPSFLQIQWGNIQEPVSFSGAWKPGQIFTIGSLPFLISSPNFSYRNLKAGKLGDPISLLDRSSGMRKILWDGVWKTKLGSPDRIILEKTDGSVASICFENGGPKIHAKINASRASALSLQIKDSNLNSPNSIEDANLRTSPGRRACTNSVLTNKAMFSEVSWMGSYQGTNPIAKDRFLEFVNKQGNPNAGLLRIVSGSGAVTSILFPLDPDSLTLLSAGASTCFPETSFWKDPAFSLPTSGKNIVRLYDPDSGEVWDEFLYDSSGPGINDTKNKIRKSAYSKEEQGVRTWKVSSYAGKPFRDPTCALTDAHPSELE
;
A
#
# COMPACT_ATOMS: atom_id res chain seq x y z
N MET A 1 -26.95 -22.83 75.37
CA MET A 1 -27.71 -23.72 74.47
C MET A 1 -26.81 -23.95 73.24
N ASN A 2 -26.20 -25.12 72.98
CA ASN A 2 -26.79 -26.45 72.65
C ASN A 2 -27.90 -26.31 71.60
N LYS A 3 -27.88 -26.86 70.37
CA LYS A 3 -27.18 -27.99 69.69
C LYS A 3 -27.12 -27.68 68.14
N SER A 4 -26.45 -28.39 67.21
CA SER A 4 -25.38 -29.42 67.17
C SER A 4 -24.89 -29.61 65.70
N ILE A 5 -23.79 -30.35 65.47
CA ILE A 5 -23.23 -30.70 64.13
C ILE A 5 -23.87 -32.02 63.59
N PRO A 6 -24.02 -32.19 62.25
CA PRO A 6 -23.22 -33.17 61.47
C PRO A 6 -22.72 -32.55 60.14
N PHE A 7 -21.48 -32.68 59.66
CA PHE A 7 -20.63 -33.85 59.39
C PHE A 7 -21.21 -34.84 58.37
N PHE A 8 -20.85 -34.66 57.08
CA PHE A 8 -20.75 -35.75 56.10
C PHE A 8 -19.63 -35.46 55.09
N LEU A 9 -18.77 -36.45 54.89
CA LEU A 9 -17.73 -36.48 53.84
C LEU A 9 -18.39 -36.76 52.47
N PHE A 10 -17.81 -36.27 51.36
CA PHE A 10 -16.99 -37.15 50.49
C PHE A 10 -16.15 -36.37 49.47
N CYS A 11 -15.01 -36.99 49.12
CA CYS A 11 -13.89 -36.47 48.36
C CYS A 11 -14.21 -35.94 46.94
N PHE A 12 -13.41 -34.99 46.48
CA PHE A 12 -12.83 -35.08 45.13
C PHE A 12 -11.33 -34.76 45.17
N PHE A 13 -10.54 -35.59 44.48
CA PHE A 13 -9.12 -35.37 44.28
C PHE A 13 -8.90 -34.16 43.36
N GLY A 14 -8.24 -33.12 43.88
CA GLY A 14 -7.62 -32.07 43.08
C GLY A 14 -6.11 -32.19 43.17
N PHE A 15 -5.46 -32.69 42.10
CA PHE A 15 -4.00 -32.75 42.05
C PHE A 15 -3.41 -31.34 42.17
N ILE A 16 -2.62 -31.11 43.21
CA ILE A 16 -1.70 -29.97 43.25
C ILE A 16 -0.52 -30.32 42.34
N SER A 17 -0.73 -30.21 41.02
CA SER A 17 0.37 -30.17 40.07
C SER A 17 1.08 -28.82 40.27
N VAL A 18 2.14 -28.85 41.06
CA VAL A 18 3.09 -27.73 41.19
C VAL A 18 3.47 -27.29 39.79
N CYS A 19 3.08 -26.07 39.40
CA CYS A 19 3.62 -25.42 38.23
C CYS A 19 5.13 -25.29 38.45
N LYS A 20 5.91 -26.16 37.81
CA LYS A 20 7.30 -25.88 37.48
C LYS A 20 7.28 -24.67 36.56
N GLY A 21 7.28 -23.48 37.13
CA GLY A 21 7.87 -22.33 36.48
C GLY A 21 9.33 -22.69 36.24
N GLY A 22 9.62 -23.21 35.04
CA GLY A 22 11.00 -23.36 34.60
C GLY A 22 11.59 -21.97 34.62
N SER A 23 12.55 -21.73 35.51
CA SER A 23 13.36 -20.52 35.41
C SER A 23 13.93 -20.48 34.00
N ALA A 24 13.96 -19.30 33.38
CA ALA A 24 14.75 -19.14 32.17
C ALA A 24 16.15 -19.68 32.47
N LYS A 25 16.55 -20.75 31.78
CA LYS A 25 17.96 -21.11 31.74
C LYS A 25 18.60 -19.97 30.99
N GLU A 26 19.33 -19.13 31.70
CA GLU A 26 20.38 -18.34 31.05
C GLU A 26 21.22 -19.33 30.23
N SER A 27 21.45 -19.00 28.97
CA SER A 27 22.29 -19.79 28.07
C SER A 27 23.76 -19.59 28.45
N ILE A 28 24.10 -20.04 29.66
CA ILE A 28 25.46 -20.02 30.19
C ILE A 28 26.25 -21.04 29.40
N TRP A 29 27.05 -20.54 28.45
CA TRP A 29 28.11 -21.30 27.83
C TRP A 29 28.97 -21.92 28.93
N SER A 30 29.04 -23.25 29.00
CA SER A 30 29.92 -23.91 29.97
C SER A 30 31.38 -23.62 29.62
N GLU A 31 32.17 -23.24 30.62
CA GLU A 31 33.61 -22.94 30.54
C GLU A 31 34.49 -24.19 30.26
N GLU A 32 34.13 -25.02 29.29
CA GLU A 32 35.02 -26.07 28.79
C GLU A 32 35.99 -25.50 27.76
N ALA A 33 37.25 -25.94 27.82
CA ALA A 33 38.37 -25.47 27.00
C ALA A 33 38.33 -25.95 25.53
N SER A 34 37.14 -26.03 24.93
CA SER A 34 36.96 -26.40 23.52
C SER A 34 37.35 -25.24 22.59
N ALA A 35 38.17 -25.53 21.58
CA ALA A 35 38.52 -24.59 20.51
C ALA A 35 37.35 -24.24 19.61
N VAL A 36 36.41 -25.17 19.44
CA VAL A 36 35.21 -25.03 18.60
C VAL A 36 34.02 -25.57 19.36
N SER A 37 32.96 -24.76 19.47
CA SER A 37 31.75 -25.08 20.23
C SER A 37 30.51 -24.82 19.38
N PHE A 38 29.56 -25.77 19.43
CA PHE A 38 28.34 -25.76 18.62
C PHE A 38 27.08 -25.85 19.49
N GLN A 39 26.26 -24.80 19.41
CA GLN A 39 24.98 -24.69 20.08
C GLN A 39 23.82 -24.84 19.07
N TYR A 40 22.82 -25.60 19.51
CA TYR A 40 21.58 -25.82 18.79
C TYR A 40 20.48 -25.93 19.84
N ASP A 41 19.60 -24.92 19.91
CA ASP A 41 18.41 -24.86 20.76
C ASP A 41 17.23 -24.16 20.04
N PRO A 42 16.65 -24.80 19.03
CA PRO A 42 15.45 -24.33 18.34
C PRO A 42 14.17 -24.43 19.18
N LEU A 43 14.23 -24.90 20.42
CA LEU A 43 13.09 -24.93 21.35
C LEU A 43 13.13 -23.80 22.37
N TYR A 44 14.16 -22.95 22.33
CA TYR A 44 14.22 -21.75 23.16
C TYR A 44 12.92 -20.93 23.05
N SER A 45 12.34 -20.57 24.19
CA SER A 45 11.05 -19.88 24.28
C SER A 45 11.17 -18.38 24.55
N GLY A 46 12.39 -17.85 24.66
CA GLY A 46 12.61 -16.41 24.69
C GLY A 46 12.46 -15.82 23.29
N LEU A 47 11.72 -14.72 23.17
CA LEU A 47 11.42 -14.05 21.89
C LEU A 47 12.69 -13.70 21.10
N HIS A 48 13.75 -13.26 21.77
CA HIS A 48 14.95 -12.72 21.12
C HIS A 48 15.84 -13.83 20.56
N SER A 49 16.24 -13.65 19.31
CA SER A 49 17.38 -14.33 18.69
C SER A 49 18.04 -13.32 17.77
N ASN A 50 19.35 -13.14 17.91
CA ASN A 50 20.09 -12.21 17.07
C ASN A 50 20.91 -13.01 16.06
N SER A 51 20.77 -12.70 14.77
CA SER A 51 21.70 -13.16 13.75
C SER A 51 23.02 -12.42 13.95
N ILE A 52 24.05 -13.14 14.39
CA ILE A 52 25.36 -12.61 14.74
C ILE A 52 26.45 -13.18 13.86
N SER A 53 27.46 -12.36 13.64
CA SER A 53 28.69 -12.69 12.93
C SER A 53 29.67 -11.60 13.33
N GLU A 54 30.42 -11.86 14.40
CA GLU A 54 31.30 -10.91 15.07
C GLU A 54 32.52 -11.58 15.69
N ILE A 55 33.51 -10.77 16.05
CA ILE A 55 34.66 -11.16 16.84
C ILE A 55 34.38 -10.67 18.27
N GLN A 56 34.29 -11.61 19.21
CA GLN A 56 34.12 -11.34 20.63
C GLN A 56 35.49 -11.43 21.32
N GLU A 57 35.79 -10.46 22.18
CA GLU A 57 36.98 -10.46 23.04
C GLU A 57 36.53 -10.36 24.50
N SER A 58 36.66 -11.46 25.25
CA SER A 58 36.33 -11.53 26.68
C SER A 58 37.45 -12.25 27.42
N ASP A 59 37.84 -11.72 28.59
CA ASP A 59 38.76 -12.36 29.55
C ASP A 59 40.12 -12.81 28.95
N GLY A 60 40.56 -12.15 27.87
CA GLY A 60 41.79 -12.43 27.15
C GLY A 60 41.64 -13.37 25.94
N THR A 61 40.53 -14.11 25.86
CA THR A 61 40.20 -14.99 24.74
C THR A 61 39.53 -14.19 23.61
N THR A 62 39.99 -14.41 22.38
CA THR A 62 39.39 -13.87 21.15
C THR A 62 38.66 -15.00 20.44
N CYS A 63 37.35 -14.87 20.21
CA CYS A 63 36.55 -15.86 19.51
C CYS A 63 35.76 -15.23 18.36
N VAL A 64 35.50 -16.03 17.32
CA VAL A 64 34.56 -15.70 16.25
C VAL A 64 33.26 -16.39 16.57
N GLN A 65 32.17 -15.63 16.61
CA GLN A 65 30.83 -16.13 16.90
C GLN A 65 29.93 -15.87 15.68
N THR A 66 29.29 -16.91 15.16
CA THR A 66 28.45 -16.83 13.95
C THR A 66 27.20 -17.70 14.06
N GLY A 67 26.09 -17.21 13.54
CA GLY A 67 24.80 -17.91 13.53
C GLY A 67 23.69 -17.10 14.19
N GLU A 68 22.81 -17.77 14.92
CA GLU A 68 21.68 -17.22 15.66
C GLU A 68 21.77 -17.62 17.13
N ASP A 69 21.90 -16.66 18.05
CA ASP A 69 21.98 -16.92 19.50
C ASP A 69 20.60 -16.82 20.15
N PRO A 70 20.08 -17.84 20.88
CA PRO A 70 20.71 -19.11 21.28
C PRO A 70 20.40 -20.32 20.37
N ASN A 71 19.83 -20.09 19.19
CA ASN A 71 19.19 -21.10 18.36
C ASN A 71 20.14 -22.01 17.56
N LEU A 72 21.00 -21.47 16.70
CA LEU A 72 21.91 -22.22 15.83
C LEU A 72 23.23 -21.44 15.74
N LEU A 73 24.19 -21.82 16.56
CA LEU A 73 25.28 -20.94 16.93
C LEU A 73 26.60 -21.70 16.96
N LEU A 74 27.62 -21.12 16.34
CA LEU A 74 28.96 -21.66 16.27
C LEU A 74 29.96 -20.63 16.78
N GLN A 75 30.87 -21.08 17.64
CA GLN A 75 31.96 -20.26 18.16
C GLN A 75 33.30 -20.97 17.96
N ILE A 76 34.30 -20.22 17.48
CA ILE A 76 35.68 -20.68 17.27
C ILE A 76 36.61 -19.74 18.03
N CYS A 77 37.37 -20.26 18.98
CA CYS A 77 38.26 -19.46 19.83
C CYS A 77 39.73 -19.64 19.48
N LEU A 78 40.47 -18.53 19.44
CA LEU A 78 41.91 -18.49 19.24
C LEU A 78 42.67 -18.81 20.53
N HIS A 79 43.95 -19.14 20.40
CA HIS A 79 44.86 -19.22 21.54
C HIS A 79 45.12 -17.82 22.14
N ASP A 80 44.93 -17.66 23.45
CA ASP A 80 44.81 -16.36 24.13
C ASP A 80 46.00 -15.41 23.89
N ASN A 81 47.20 -15.98 23.70
CA ASN A 81 48.46 -15.25 23.54
C ASN A 81 49.02 -15.18 22.10
N ASP A 82 48.31 -15.68 21.07
CA ASP A 82 48.81 -15.58 19.69
C ASP A 82 48.34 -14.29 18.99
N ALA A 83 49.18 -13.25 19.08
CA ALA A 83 48.94 -11.97 18.43
C ALA A 83 48.85 -12.06 16.89
N HIS A 84 49.58 -12.98 16.26
CA HIS A 84 49.56 -13.11 14.80
C HIS A 84 48.25 -13.75 14.31
N SER A 85 47.72 -14.71 15.07
CA SER A 85 46.37 -15.25 14.83
C SER A 85 45.30 -14.18 14.98
N LYS A 86 45.37 -13.34 16.03
CA LYS A 86 44.41 -12.25 16.24
C LYS A 86 44.46 -11.23 15.08
N GLU A 87 45.64 -10.84 14.63
CA GLU A 87 45.83 -9.95 13.47
C GLU A 87 45.29 -10.56 12.17
N ASN A 88 45.64 -11.81 11.86
CA ASN A 88 45.17 -12.50 10.66
C ASN A 88 43.63 -12.61 10.65
N LEU A 89 43.02 -12.93 11.81
CA LEU A 89 41.57 -12.99 11.96
C LEU A 89 40.91 -11.64 11.67
N HIS A 90 41.31 -10.59 12.38
CA HIS A 90 40.74 -9.24 12.19
C HIS A 90 40.89 -8.77 10.74
N ARG A 91 42.06 -8.98 10.11
CA ARG A 91 42.29 -8.65 8.68
C ARG A 91 41.29 -9.34 7.77
N SER A 92 41.16 -10.67 7.86
CA SER A 92 40.31 -11.43 6.93
C SER A 92 38.81 -11.18 7.17
N PHE A 93 38.42 -10.95 8.43
CA PHE A 93 37.05 -10.61 8.79
C PHE A 93 36.61 -9.23 8.29
N GLU A 94 37.49 -8.23 8.40
CA GLU A 94 37.23 -6.89 7.85
C GLU A 94 37.25 -6.88 6.31
N SER A 95 38.12 -7.64 5.66
CA SER A 95 38.08 -7.79 4.19
C SER A 95 36.82 -8.52 3.72
N TRP A 96 36.27 -9.48 4.48
CA TRP A 96 34.94 -10.05 4.17
C TRP A 96 33.83 -9.00 4.24
N LYS A 97 33.82 -8.16 5.28
CA LYS A 97 32.84 -7.05 5.39
C LYS A 97 32.92 -6.05 4.23
N LYS A 98 34.10 -5.87 3.64
CA LYS A 98 34.35 -4.98 2.48
C LYS A 98 34.18 -5.66 1.11
N GLU A 99 33.87 -6.96 1.10
CA GLU A 99 33.87 -7.79 -0.11
C GLU A 99 35.20 -7.69 -0.88
N GLU A 100 36.29 -7.98 -0.17
CA GLU A 100 37.67 -8.04 -0.70
C GLU A 100 38.23 -9.46 -0.59
N LEU A 101 38.99 -9.89 -1.60
CA LEU A 101 39.71 -11.17 -1.59
C LEU A 101 41.04 -11.04 -0.86
N VAL A 102 41.26 -11.85 0.17
CA VAL A 102 42.53 -11.98 0.89
C VAL A 102 43.01 -13.44 0.92
N PRO A 103 44.33 -13.67 0.76
CA PRO A 103 44.89 -15.01 0.71
C PRO A 103 44.79 -15.75 2.05
N GLU A 104 44.81 -17.08 1.95
CA GLU A 104 44.73 -17.97 3.11
C GLU A 104 45.85 -17.69 4.12
N SER A 105 45.47 -17.45 5.37
CA SER A 105 46.33 -17.11 6.50
C SER A 105 46.18 -18.16 7.61
N SER A 106 47.27 -18.50 8.29
CA SER A 106 47.24 -19.50 9.38
C SER A 106 46.77 -18.90 10.72
N LEU A 107 46.12 -19.73 11.52
CA LEU A 107 45.69 -19.47 12.90
C LEU A 107 46.10 -20.62 13.83
N VAL A 108 46.19 -20.31 15.12
CA VAL A 108 46.28 -21.28 16.23
C VAL A 108 45.03 -21.14 17.09
N LEU A 109 44.26 -22.23 17.19
CA LEU A 109 43.04 -22.29 18.00
C LEU A 109 43.36 -22.52 19.48
N ARG A 110 42.36 -22.35 20.35
CA ARG A 110 42.50 -22.43 21.81
C ARG A 110 43.09 -23.75 22.33
N ASP A 111 42.89 -24.85 21.62
CA ASP A 111 43.43 -26.19 21.93
C ASP A 111 44.84 -26.43 21.35
N GLY A 112 45.44 -25.43 20.71
CA GLY A 112 46.73 -25.50 20.03
C GLY A 112 46.68 -26.09 18.62
N SER A 113 45.51 -26.47 18.11
CA SER A 113 45.36 -26.95 16.73
C SER A 113 45.55 -25.82 15.71
N SER A 114 46.04 -26.16 14.52
CA SER A 114 46.16 -25.20 13.43
C SER A 114 44.86 -25.09 12.65
N ALA A 115 44.46 -23.85 12.37
CA ALA A 115 43.38 -23.51 11.46
C ALA A 115 43.89 -22.57 10.37
N ARG A 116 43.07 -22.35 9.35
CA ARG A 116 43.34 -21.41 8.25
C ARG A 116 42.10 -20.60 7.93
N ILE A 117 42.30 -19.36 7.48
CA ILE A 117 41.23 -18.42 7.14
C ILE A 117 41.54 -17.66 5.86
N GLY A 118 40.50 -17.28 5.13
CA GLY A 118 40.61 -16.42 3.96
C GLY A 118 39.24 -16.01 3.45
N THR A 119 39.21 -15.16 2.44
CA THR A 119 38.00 -14.85 1.69
C THR A 119 38.09 -15.42 0.29
N TYR A 120 36.99 -16.01 -0.18
CA TYR A 120 36.97 -16.84 -1.38
C TYR A 120 35.76 -16.51 -2.25
N PRO A 121 35.90 -16.56 -3.60
CA PRO A 121 34.76 -16.52 -4.49
C PRO A 121 34.00 -17.85 -4.42
N LYS A 122 32.67 -17.77 -4.54
CA LYS A 122 31.73 -18.91 -4.61
C LYS A 122 32.25 -20.13 -5.38
N ASN A 123 32.75 -19.90 -6.60
CA ASN A 123 33.17 -20.96 -7.51
C ASN A 123 34.38 -21.77 -7.04
N ASP A 124 35.22 -21.23 -6.16
CA ASP A 124 36.36 -21.97 -5.61
C ASP A 124 35.94 -22.83 -4.41
N LEU A 125 35.06 -22.31 -3.55
CA LEU A 125 34.42 -23.09 -2.49
C LEU A 125 33.59 -24.25 -3.06
N LEU A 126 32.83 -24.01 -4.13
CA LEU A 126 32.06 -25.05 -4.83
C LEU A 126 32.91 -26.22 -5.34
N LYS A 127 34.16 -25.98 -5.76
CA LYS A 127 35.09 -27.05 -6.16
C LYS A 127 35.55 -27.87 -4.94
N TRP A 128 35.75 -27.22 -3.80
CA TRP A 128 36.21 -27.88 -2.57
C TRP A 128 35.11 -28.78 -1.98
N ILE A 129 33.89 -28.27 -1.80
CA ILE A 129 32.83 -29.00 -1.10
C ILE A 129 32.27 -30.22 -1.86
N GLN A 130 32.62 -30.41 -3.14
CA GLN A 130 32.26 -31.60 -3.91
C GLN A 130 32.74 -32.91 -3.25
N THR A 131 33.89 -32.88 -2.58
CA THR A 131 34.47 -34.06 -1.91
C THR A 131 34.02 -34.24 -0.45
N ALA A 132 33.23 -33.32 0.11
CA ALA A 132 32.73 -33.42 1.48
C ALA A 132 31.78 -34.63 1.65
N ASP A 133 31.90 -35.31 2.79
CA ASP A 133 31.11 -36.51 3.14
C ASP A 133 29.88 -36.19 4.02
N PHE A 134 29.86 -35.00 4.62
CA PHE A 134 28.73 -34.40 5.33
C PHE A 134 28.72 -32.89 5.17
N ALA A 135 27.52 -32.32 5.17
CA ALA A 135 27.34 -30.88 5.25
C ALA A 135 26.16 -30.49 6.13
N LEU A 136 26.28 -29.34 6.79
CA LEU A 136 25.18 -28.53 7.31
C LEU A 136 25.13 -27.28 6.43
N VAL A 137 24.12 -27.17 5.57
CA VAL A 137 24.03 -26.16 4.51
C VAL A 137 23.09 -25.04 4.94
N GLY A 138 23.66 -23.88 5.29
CA GLY A 138 22.93 -22.67 5.69
C GLY A 138 22.51 -21.76 4.53
N GLU A 139 22.94 -22.06 3.31
CA GLU A 139 22.66 -21.31 2.09
C GLU A 139 22.50 -22.25 0.89
N ARG A 140 21.37 -22.17 0.17
CA ARG A 140 20.99 -23.12 -0.89
C ARG A 140 22.00 -23.25 -2.03
N GLU A 141 22.88 -22.27 -2.21
CA GLU A 141 23.86 -22.26 -3.30
C GLU A 141 24.99 -23.27 -3.10
N PHE A 142 25.19 -23.75 -1.86
CA PHE A 142 26.13 -24.82 -1.52
C PHE A 142 25.47 -26.21 -1.38
N ASP A 143 24.17 -26.34 -1.66
CA ASP A 143 23.52 -27.65 -1.85
C ASP A 143 23.96 -28.24 -3.20
N VAL A 144 25.15 -28.85 -3.21
CA VAL A 144 25.79 -29.45 -4.41
C VAL A 144 25.18 -30.81 -4.80
N GLY A 145 23.94 -31.08 -4.39
CA GLY A 145 23.14 -32.22 -4.82
C GLY A 145 22.85 -33.22 -3.70
N ALA A 146 21.82 -34.05 -3.91
CA ALA A 146 21.18 -34.92 -2.93
C ALA A 146 22.05 -36.12 -2.46
N LYS A 147 23.20 -35.84 -1.86
CA LYS A 147 23.88 -36.75 -0.93
C LYS A 147 23.05 -36.81 0.35
N GLU A 148 22.74 -38.00 0.85
CA GLU A 148 21.93 -38.23 2.05
C GLU A 148 22.47 -37.54 3.33
N ASN A 149 23.78 -37.25 3.35
CA ASN A 149 24.47 -36.55 4.43
C ASN A 149 24.56 -35.02 4.27
N PHE A 150 23.90 -34.41 3.27
CA PHE A 150 23.88 -32.95 3.09
C PHE A 150 22.60 -32.40 3.70
N TRP A 151 22.69 -31.96 4.95
CA TRP A 151 21.56 -31.46 5.74
C TRP A 151 21.32 -29.99 5.45
N THR A 152 20.08 -29.66 5.12
CA THR A 152 19.62 -28.33 4.76
C THR A 152 18.64 -27.80 5.81
N ARG A 153 18.03 -26.64 5.58
CA ARG A 153 16.86 -26.14 6.34
C ARG A 153 15.65 -27.09 6.36
N LYS A 154 15.69 -28.23 5.66
CA LYS A 154 14.71 -29.32 5.82
C LYS A 154 15.02 -30.24 7.02
N ASP A 155 16.25 -30.23 7.49
CA ASP A 155 16.82 -31.19 8.43
C ASP A 155 17.19 -30.52 9.77
N PHE A 156 17.35 -29.19 9.79
CA PHE A 156 17.57 -28.37 10.98
C PHE A 156 16.79 -27.05 10.89
N HIS A 157 16.65 -26.38 12.03
CA HIS A 157 15.93 -25.11 12.16
C HIS A 157 16.86 -23.91 12.29
N SER A 158 16.38 -22.78 11.79
CA SER A 158 16.80 -21.44 12.18
C SER A 158 15.54 -20.61 12.44
N ARG A 159 15.63 -19.48 13.15
CA ARG A 159 14.51 -18.60 13.47
C ARG A 159 14.26 -17.59 12.36
N THR A 160 15.31 -17.14 11.68
CA THR A 160 15.21 -16.31 10.47
C THR A 160 15.31 -17.19 9.23
N HIS A 161 14.68 -16.78 8.13
CA HIS A 161 14.83 -17.44 6.82
C HIS A 161 15.92 -16.78 5.96
N GLN A 162 17.01 -16.33 6.58
CA GLN A 162 18.14 -15.66 5.92
C GLN A 162 19.30 -16.62 5.62
N LYS A 163 20.24 -16.22 4.76
CA LYS A 163 21.49 -16.98 4.54
C LYS A 163 22.24 -17.15 5.87
N SER A 164 22.67 -18.36 6.19
CA SER A 164 23.42 -18.67 7.40
C SER A 164 24.73 -19.39 7.08
N PHE A 165 25.58 -19.60 8.09
CA PHE A 165 26.83 -20.33 7.91
C PHE A 165 26.58 -21.77 7.44
N SER A 166 27.54 -22.31 6.67
CA SER A 166 27.55 -23.70 6.24
C SER A 166 28.80 -24.41 6.79
N ILE A 167 28.66 -25.67 7.22
CA ILE A 167 29.76 -26.52 7.69
C ILE A 167 29.89 -27.70 6.73
N PHE A 168 31.10 -27.96 6.23
CA PHE A 168 31.42 -29.13 5.41
C PHE A 168 32.48 -29.95 6.14
N HIS A 169 32.27 -31.26 6.24
CA HIS A 169 33.24 -32.21 6.78
C HIS A 169 33.84 -33.03 5.64
N PHE A 170 35.10 -33.42 5.81
CA PHE A 170 35.85 -34.24 4.85
C PHE A 170 36.46 -35.46 5.54
N GLN A 171 36.70 -36.53 4.77
CA GLN A 171 37.18 -37.83 5.25
C GLN A 171 38.53 -37.81 6.01
N ASN A 172 39.27 -36.70 5.95
CA ASN A 172 40.53 -36.46 6.66
C ASN A 172 40.34 -35.74 8.02
N GLU A 173 39.11 -35.69 8.56
CA GLU A 173 38.72 -34.92 9.77
C GLU A 173 38.90 -33.40 9.63
N GLU A 174 39.08 -32.93 8.38
CA GLU A 174 39.12 -31.51 8.03
C GLU A 174 37.69 -30.99 7.93
N ILE A 175 37.49 -29.76 8.43
CA ILE A 175 36.19 -29.08 8.47
C ILE A 175 36.38 -27.72 7.83
N LEU A 176 35.47 -27.39 6.90
CA LEU A 176 35.35 -26.07 6.28
C LEU A 176 34.06 -25.42 6.77
N LEU A 177 34.18 -24.37 7.58
CA LEU A 177 33.10 -23.44 7.86
C LEU A 177 33.11 -22.34 6.79
N VAL A 178 31.94 -22.02 6.24
CA VAL A 178 31.73 -20.92 5.30
C VAL A 178 30.66 -19.98 5.86
N LEU A 179 30.98 -18.71 6.03
CA LEU A 179 30.02 -17.65 6.34
C LEU A 179 29.51 -17.03 5.04
N PRO A 180 28.21 -16.69 4.94
CA PRO A 180 27.58 -16.23 3.71
C PRO A 180 28.16 -14.90 3.21
N ALA A 181 28.02 -14.61 1.92
CA ALA A 181 28.39 -13.31 1.37
C ALA A 181 27.48 -12.19 1.91
N ARG A 182 28.06 -11.01 2.18
CA ARG A 182 27.32 -9.83 2.70
C ARG A 182 26.77 -8.89 1.62
N GLY A 183 27.27 -8.98 0.40
CA GLY A 183 26.90 -8.10 -0.72
C GLY A 183 26.91 -8.82 -2.07
N GLU A 184 26.83 -8.04 -3.14
CA GLU A 184 26.60 -8.53 -4.51
C GLU A 184 27.79 -9.26 -5.14
N LYS A 185 29.01 -9.13 -4.61
CA LYS A 185 30.22 -9.73 -5.22
C LYS A 185 30.37 -11.23 -4.94
N GLU A 186 29.46 -11.84 -4.17
CA GLU A 186 29.50 -13.27 -3.79
C GLU A 186 30.85 -13.70 -3.17
N ILE A 187 31.41 -12.85 -2.29
CA ILE A 187 32.64 -13.12 -1.55
C ILE A 187 32.31 -13.66 -0.16
N TYR A 188 32.80 -14.87 0.11
CA TYR A 188 32.54 -15.64 1.31
C TYR A 188 33.75 -15.63 2.24
N PHE A 189 33.52 -15.73 3.55
CA PHE A 189 34.59 -15.92 4.54
C PHE A 189 34.62 -17.37 4.99
N ALA A 190 35.79 -18.01 4.99
CA ALA A 190 35.89 -19.42 5.35
C ALA A 190 36.98 -19.70 6.38
N PHE A 191 36.68 -20.61 7.30
CA PHE A 191 37.63 -21.21 8.24
C PHE A 191 37.82 -22.68 7.90
N ARG A 192 39.07 -23.14 7.94
CA ARG A 192 39.44 -24.53 7.71
C ARG A 192 40.25 -25.04 8.90
N PHE A 193 39.75 -26.06 9.58
CA PHE A 193 40.33 -26.58 10.83
C PHE A 193 40.12 -28.10 10.93
N THR A 194 40.63 -28.73 11.98
CA THR A 194 40.39 -30.15 12.28
C THR A 194 39.73 -30.28 13.64
N SER A 195 38.71 -31.15 13.78
CA SER A 195 38.04 -31.36 15.07
C SER A 195 37.39 -32.74 15.15
N LYS A 196 37.97 -33.61 15.98
CA LYS A 196 37.58 -35.02 16.06
C LYS A 196 36.17 -35.22 16.60
N GLY A 197 35.37 -35.99 15.86
CA GLY A 197 33.99 -36.35 16.25
C GLY A 197 33.02 -35.16 16.25
N PHE A 198 33.36 -34.06 15.55
CA PHE A 198 32.52 -32.85 15.49
C PHE A 198 31.24 -33.09 14.70
N GLN A 199 31.33 -33.85 13.60
CA GLN A 199 30.19 -34.32 12.80
C GLN A 199 29.17 -35.08 13.67
N GLU A 200 29.63 -36.08 14.43
CA GLU A 200 28.78 -36.95 15.24
C GLU A 200 28.07 -36.15 16.33
N LYS A 201 28.76 -35.18 16.94
CA LYS A 201 28.18 -34.25 17.93
C LYS A 201 27.06 -33.40 17.32
N ILE A 202 27.28 -32.80 16.14
CA ILE A 202 26.25 -32.02 15.42
C ILE A 202 25.05 -32.92 15.10
N ARG A 203 25.29 -34.07 14.46
CA ARG A 203 24.23 -35.00 14.04
C ARG A 203 23.40 -35.49 15.22
N ALA A 204 24.05 -35.93 16.30
CA ALA A 204 23.36 -36.43 17.49
C ALA A 204 22.52 -35.33 18.16
N LYS A 205 23.03 -34.10 18.25
CA LYS A 205 22.32 -32.97 18.88
C LYS A 205 21.07 -32.56 18.09
N ILE A 206 21.19 -32.43 16.76
CA ILE A 206 20.06 -32.08 15.89
C ILE A 206 18.99 -33.17 15.90
N LEU A 207 19.37 -34.44 15.71
CA LEU A 207 18.41 -35.56 15.69
C LEU A 207 17.70 -35.77 17.03
N LEU A 208 18.38 -35.53 18.16
CA LEU A 208 17.79 -35.59 19.49
C LEU A 208 16.71 -34.52 19.67
N ILE A 209 17.03 -33.26 19.33
CA ILE A 209 16.10 -32.13 19.50
C ILE A 209 14.93 -32.23 18.51
N ASN A 210 15.18 -32.55 17.25
CA ASN A 210 14.11 -32.73 16.26
C ASN A 210 13.11 -33.82 16.69
N ARG A 211 13.58 -34.93 17.30
CA ARG A 211 12.69 -35.98 17.83
C ARG A 211 11.85 -35.47 19.00
N ALA A 212 12.47 -34.81 19.99
CA ALA A 212 11.75 -34.28 21.15
C ALA A 212 10.69 -33.23 20.72
N ALA A 213 11.05 -32.33 19.82
CA ALA A 213 10.14 -31.30 19.30
C ALA A 213 8.95 -31.89 18.52
N LEU A 214 9.15 -32.98 17.78
CA LEU A 214 8.08 -33.70 17.09
C LEU A 214 7.10 -34.38 18.06
N GLU A 215 7.58 -34.84 19.21
CA GLU A 215 6.74 -35.44 20.27
C GLU A 215 5.94 -34.38 21.05
N GLU A 216 6.40 -33.12 21.05
CA GLU A 216 5.80 -31.99 21.81
C GLU A 216 5.06 -30.95 20.94
N CYS A 217 5.02 -31.10 19.61
CA CYS A 217 4.44 -30.07 18.73
C CYS A 217 2.92 -29.91 18.87
N SER A 218 2.45 -28.66 18.69
CA SER A 218 1.03 -28.30 18.73
C SER A 218 0.40 -28.28 17.33
N LEU A 219 -0.89 -28.64 17.24
CA LEU A 219 -1.71 -28.56 16.02
C LEU A 219 -2.25 -27.14 15.73
N SER A 220 -1.62 -26.10 16.31
CA SER A 220 -1.86 -24.70 15.97
C SER A 220 -1.49 -24.39 14.51
N ILE A 221 -1.89 -23.23 14.01
CA ILE A 221 -1.41 -22.71 12.71
C ILE A 221 -0.44 -21.55 12.93
N PRO A 222 0.58 -21.39 12.06
CA PRO A 222 1.35 -20.16 11.97
C PRO A 222 0.48 -19.03 11.37
N VAL A 223 1.05 -17.84 11.23
CA VAL A 223 0.39 -16.70 10.57
C VAL A 223 1.15 -16.31 9.30
N ILE A 224 0.44 -15.85 8.28
CA ILE A 224 1.08 -15.21 7.10
C ILE A 224 1.42 -13.77 7.51
N THR A 225 2.66 -13.37 7.30
CA THR A 225 3.19 -12.04 7.67
C THR A 225 3.31 -11.12 6.46
N GLU A 226 3.88 -11.64 5.36
CA GLU A 226 4.24 -10.87 4.17
C GLU A 226 4.14 -11.75 2.92
N ILE A 227 3.71 -11.19 1.80
CA ILE A 227 3.63 -11.89 0.50
C ILE A 227 4.14 -10.99 -0.63
N PHE A 228 4.60 -11.61 -1.72
CA PHE A 228 5.03 -10.89 -2.91
C PHE A 228 4.71 -11.69 -4.19
N GLY A 229 3.92 -11.08 -5.07
CA GLY A 229 3.31 -11.74 -6.23
C GLY A 229 3.78 -11.26 -7.62
N GLU A 230 4.84 -10.45 -7.71
CA GLU A 230 5.28 -9.89 -9.00
C GLU A 230 6.01 -10.89 -9.90
N THR A 231 5.61 -10.98 -11.17
CA THR A 231 6.11 -12.02 -12.10
C THR A 231 7.52 -11.72 -12.60
N ASP A 232 7.82 -10.45 -12.88
CA ASP A 232 9.05 -10.04 -13.56
C ASP A 232 10.11 -9.49 -12.58
N SER A 233 9.93 -9.73 -11.28
CA SER A 233 10.80 -9.22 -10.23
C SER A 233 12.16 -9.91 -10.16
N PRO A 234 13.26 -9.17 -9.88
CA PRO A 234 14.61 -9.72 -9.80
C PRO A 234 14.82 -10.77 -8.71
N ILE A 235 13.91 -10.88 -7.72
CA ILE A 235 13.98 -11.82 -6.59
C ILE A 235 12.99 -12.99 -6.69
N GLY A 236 11.99 -12.91 -7.57
CA GLY A 236 10.89 -13.89 -7.71
C GLY A 236 9.84 -13.85 -6.59
N ARG A 237 8.83 -14.70 -6.70
CA ARG A 237 7.57 -14.68 -5.91
C ARG A 237 7.60 -15.58 -4.69
N TRP A 238 6.95 -15.14 -3.61
CA TRP A 238 7.01 -15.79 -2.30
C TRP A 238 5.85 -15.43 -1.34
N ILE A 239 5.72 -16.24 -0.29
CA ILE A 239 4.81 -16.10 0.86
C ILE A 239 5.65 -16.39 2.12
N GLU A 240 5.64 -15.49 3.08
CA GLU A 240 6.23 -15.71 4.41
C GLU A 240 5.16 -16.13 5.42
N ILE A 241 5.53 -17.10 6.27
CA ILE A 241 4.80 -17.44 7.48
C ILE A 241 5.69 -17.29 8.71
N TYR A 242 5.07 -17.08 9.86
CA TYR A 242 5.72 -16.94 11.16
C TYR A 242 4.99 -17.79 12.21
N ASN A 243 5.72 -18.44 13.11
CA ASN A 243 5.15 -19.05 14.30
C ASN A 243 5.13 -18.03 15.47
N PRO A 244 3.97 -17.43 15.83
CA PRO A 244 3.91 -16.43 16.90
C PRO A 244 3.95 -17.03 18.32
N ASN A 245 4.10 -18.35 18.45
CA ASN A 245 3.95 -19.06 19.73
C ASN A 245 5.30 -19.40 20.37
N PRO A 246 5.38 -19.48 21.71
CA PRO A 246 6.55 -19.96 22.45
C PRO A 246 6.70 -21.50 22.42
N PHE A 247 6.00 -22.19 21.52
CA PHE A 247 5.97 -23.65 21.40
C PHE A 247 6.03 -24.08 19.92
N PRO A 248 6.56 -25.28 19.62
CA PRO A 248 6.65 -25.78 18.25
C PRO A 248 5.28 -26.09 17.65
N ILE A 249 5.10 -25.83 16.34
CA ILE A 249 3.90 -26.17 15.57
C ILE A 249 4.16 -27.40 14.72
N CYS A 250 3.25 -28.37 14.68
CA CYS A 250 3.36 -29.52 13.78
C CYS A 250 3.07 -29.13 12.32
N GLU A 251 3.86 -29.62 11.36
CA GLU A 251 3.59 -29.42 9.93
C GLU A 251 2.46 -30.31 9.39
N GLU A 252 1.97 -31.28 10.18
CA GLU A 252 1.08 -32.31 9.67
C GLU A 252 -0.29 -31.77 9.23
N GLY A 253 -0.47 -31.67 7.91
CA GLY A 253 -1.69 -31.15 7.31
C GLY A 253 -1.73 -29.63 7.19
N LEU A 254 -0.60 -28.95 7.41
CA LEU A 254 -0.47 -27.54 7.02
C LEU A 254 -0.50 -27.39 5.50
N GLY A 255 -1.26 -26.41 5.04
CA GLY A 255 -1.39 -26.07 3.63
C GLY A 255 -1.95 -24.67 3.43
N ILE A 256 -1.91 -24.19 2.19
CA ILE A 256 -2.54 -22.94 1.78
C ILE A 256 -3.68 -23.21 0.81
N GLU A 257 -4.73 -22.40 0.90
CA GLU A 257 -5.84 -22.36 -0.07
C GLU A 257 -5.90 -20.99 -0.73
N LEU A 258 -5.81 -20.98 -2.06
CA LEU A 258 -5.87 -19.78 -2.89
C LEU A 258 -6.91 -19.98 -3.99
N PHE A 259 -8.00 -19.20 -3.96
CA PHE A 259 -9.17 -19.33 -4.86
C PHE A 259 -9.65 -20.78 -5.06
N GLY A 260 -9.81 -21.52 -3.96
CA GLY A 260 -10.26 -22.92 -3.95
C GLY A 260 -9.18 -23.96 -4.30
N THR A 261 -7.97 -23.54 -4.67
CA THR A 261 -6.84 -24.45 -4.91
C THR A 261 -6.11 -24.71 -3.59
N ARG A 262 -6.22 -25.94 -3.05
CA ARG A 262 -5.52 -26.38 -1.84
C ARG A 262 -4.17 -27.00 -2.15
N ILE A 263 -3.15 -26.58 -1.40
CA ILE A 263 -1.75 -26.92 -1.64
C ILE A 263 -1.10 -27.21 -0.29
N ALA A 264 -0.58 -28.42 -0.10
CA ALA A 264 0.15 -28.75 1.13
C ALA A 264 1.48 -27.98 1.17
N LEU A 265 1.87 -27.47 2.35
CA LEU A 265 3.22 -26.95 2.52
C LEU A 265 4.22 -28.12 2.47
N PRO A 266 5.38 -27.96 1.81
CA PRO A 266 6.43 -28.99 1.83
C PRO A 266 6.92 -29.21 3.25
N LYS A 267 6.93 -30.48 3.68
CA LYS A 267 7.43 -30.87 5.00
C LYS A 267 8.95 -30.71 5.07
N THR A 268 9.42 -30.32 6.24
CA THR A 268 10.83 -30.22 6.62
C THR A 268 11.12 -31.29 7.67
N THR A 269 11.48 -30.88 8.89
CA THR A 269 11.65 -31.73 10.08
C THR A 269 10.34 -32.26 10.63
N GLY A 270 9.19 -31.83 10.10
CA GLY A 270 7.84 -32.16 10.56
C GLY A 270 7.25 -31.16 11.55
N TRP A 271 7.99 -30.12 11.93
CA TRP A 271 7.54 -29.03 12.82
C TRP A 271 8.09 -27.65 12.40
N ILE A 272 7.65 -26.60 13.08
CA ILE A 272 8.09 -25.20 12.97
C ILE A 272 8.45 -24.70 14.37
N SER A 273 9.63 -24.11 14.54
CA SER A 273 10.19 -23.68 15.82
C SER A 273 9.45 -22.47 16.43
N PRO A 274 9.43 -22.33 17.77
CA PRO A 274 9.02 -21.09 18.44
C PRO A 274 9.65 -19.85 17.82
N PHE A 275 8.81 -18.91 17.36
CA PHE A 275 9.24 -17.67 16.73
C PHE A 275 10.09 -17.84 15.46
N GLU A 276 9.98 -18.98 14.77
CA GLU A 276 10.57 -19.20 13.44
C GLU A 276 9.73 -18.54 12.34
N THR A 277 10.42 -17.78 11.48
CA THR A 277 9.96 -17.26 10.20
C THR A 277 10.38 -18.19 9.08
N ARG A 278 9.47 -18.47 8.12
CA ARG A 278 9.73 -19.29 6.94
C ARG A 278 9.23 -18.65 5.67
N VAL A 279 10.08 -18.66 4.63
CA VAL A 279 9.71 -18.19 3.30
C VAL A 279 9.44 -19.39 2.39
N TYR A 280 8.26 -19.42 1.79
CA TYR A 280 7.89 -20.35 0.72
C TYR A 280 7.88 -19.59 -0.60
N GLY A 281 8.59 -20.07 -1.61
CA GLY A 281 8.73 -19.32 -2.86
C GLY A 281 8.77 -20.20 -4.10
N GLU A 282 8.66 -19.58 -5.27
CA GLU A 282 8.69 -20.28 -6.54
C GLU A 282 10.07 -20.85 -6.87
N SER A 283 10.15 -21.92 -7.67
CA SER A 283 11.42 -22.58 -7.99
C SER A 283 12.45 -21.67 -8.66
N SER A 284 12.05 -20.57 -9.30
CA SER A 284 12.94 -19.57 -9.95
C SER A 284 13.41 -18.42 -9.04
N SER A 285 12.87 -18.26 -7.82
CA SER A 285 13.24 -17.16 -6.93
C SER A 285 14.74 -17.15 -6.57
N LYS A 286 15.30 -15.96 -6.26
CA LYS A 286 16.67 -15.81 -5.78
C LYS A 286 16.82 -15.93 -4.26
N LEU A 287 15.73 -15.78 -3.51
CA LEU A 287 15.71 -15.82 -2.05
C LEU A 287 16.00 -17.21 -1.48
N GLU A 288 16.53 -17.29 -0.27
CA GLU A 288 16.43 -18.50 0.54
C GLU A 288 14.95 -18.82 0.78
N ARG A 289 14.54 -20.07 0.55
CA ARG A 289 13.12 -20.47 0.58
C ARG A 289 12.95 -21.98 0.65
N PHE A 290 11.76 -22.41 1.06
CA PHE A 290 11.23 -23.71 0.70
C PHE A 290 10.49 -23.62 -0.65
N PRO A 291 10.80 -24.49 -1.64
CA PRO A 291 10.14 -24.44 -2.94
C PRO A 291 8.68 -24.92 -2.84
N LEU A 292 7.73 -24.04 -3.16
CA LEU A 292 6.30 -24.35 -3.14
C LEU A 292 5.77 -24.53 -4.57
N SER A 293 5.27 -25.73 -4.86
CA SER A 293 4.73 -26.11 -6.17
C SER A 293 3.20 -26.20 -6.15
N GLY A 294 2.57 -26.18 -7.32
CA GLY A 294 1.11 -26.25 -7.46
C GLY A 294 0.36 -24.92 -7.26
N ILE A 295 1.01 -23.88 -6.69
CA ILE A 295 0.42 -22.55 -6.58
C ILE A 295 0.50 -21.79 -7.90
N ARG A 296 -0.59 -21.10 -8.25
CA ARG A 296 -0.61 -20.08 -9.31
C ARG A 296 -0.16 -18.75 -8.71
N TRP A 297 1.16 -18.52 -8.66
CA TRP A 297 1.74 -17.34 -8.00
C TRP A 297 1.14 -15.99 -8.42
N GLY A 298 0.75 -15.82 -9.69
CA GLY A 298 0.07 -14.61 -10.17
C GLY A 298 -1.32 -14.35 -9.56
N ASP A 299 -1.95 -15.35 -8.93
CA ASP A 299 -3.23 -15.18 -8.22
C ASP A 299 -3.06 -14.36 -6.93
N LEU A 300 -1.84 -14.18 -6.39
CA LEU A 300 -1.54 -13.30 -5.26
C LEU A 300 -1.80 -11.80 -5.57
N LYS A 301 -2.00 -11.43 -6.85
CA LYS A 301 -2.41 -10.08 -7.27
C LYS A 301 -3.93 -9.85 -7.24
N LYS A 302 -4.73 -10.92 -7.15
CA LYS A 302 -6.20 -10.81 -7.28
C LYS A 302 -6.84 -10.35 -5.98
N VAL A 303 -7.99 -9.68 -6.09
CA VAL A 303 -8.84 -9.36 -4.93
C VAL A 303 -9.36 -10.67 -4.33
N GLY A 304 -9.10 -10.90 -3.04
CA GLY A 304 -9.52 -12.12 -2.35
C GLY A 304 -8.76 -12.34 -1.04
N ASN A 305 -8.75 -13.59 -0.58
CA ASN A 305 -7.98 -14.02 0.59
C ASN A 305 -7.13 -15.24 0.22
N LEU A 306 -5.91 -15.25 0.75
CA LEU A 306 -5.07 -16.44 0.90
C LEU A 306 -5.38 -17.04 2.26
N TYR A 307 -5.73 -18.33 2.33
CA TYR A 307 -5.95 -19.02 3.60
C TYR A 307 -4.77 -19.93 3.92
N LEU A 308 -4.35 -19.93 5.17
CA LEU A 308 -3.43 -20.90 5.75
C LEU A 308 -4.26 -21.84 6.64
N PHE A 309 -4.21 -23.14 6.37
CA PHE A 309 -5.05 -24.13 7.04
C PHE A 309 -4.23 -25.26 7.68
N SER A 310 -4.81 -25.85 8.73
CA SER A 310 -4.48 -27.18 9.26
C SER A 310 -5.68 -28.12 9.04
N LYS A 311 -5.62 -29.34 9.59
CA LYS A 311 -6.79 -30.23 9.67
C LYS A 311 -7.94 -29.70 10.55
N GLN A 312 -7.68 -28.72 11.43
CA GLN A 312 -8.59 -28.31 12.51
C GLN A 312 -8.97 -26.82 12.46
N THR A 313 -8.12 -25.97 11.88
CA THR A 313 -8.22 -24.50 11.93
C THR A 313 -7.76 -23.86 10.62
N SER A 314 -8.22 -22.65 10.33
CA SER A 314 -7.72 -21.85 9.21
C SER A 314 -7.66 -20.37 9.55
N GLY A 315 -6.61 -19.69 9.10
CA GLY A 315 -6.44 -18.24 9.16
C GLY A 315 -6.50 -17.65 7.75
N SER A 316 -7.10 -16.46 7.62
CA SER A 316 -7.21 -15.73 6.36
C SER A 316 -6.24 -14.55 6.33
N PHE A 317 -5.61 -14.33 5.17
CA PHE A 317 -4.76 -13.18 4.90
C PHE A 317 -5.28 -12.47 3.63
N PRO A 318 -5.64 -11.17 3.70
CA PRO A 318 -6.22 -10.44 2.59
C PRO A 318 -5.18 -10.18 1.49
N LEU A 319 -5.58 -10.29 0.22
CA LEU A 319 -4.73 -9.99 -0.93
C LEU A 319 -4.92 -8.54 -1.39
N PRO A 320 -3.87 -7.87 -1.92
CA PRO A 320 -3.90 -6.44 -2.25
C PRO A 320 -4.89 -6.06 -3.37
N GLY A 321 -5.25 -7.01 -4.24
CA GLY A 321 -6.11 -6.72 -5.39
C GLY A 321 -5.48 -5.86 -6.48
N GLY A 322 -4.14 -5.77 -6.51
CA GLY A 322 -3.36 -4.95 -7.43
C GLY A 322 -1.98 -5.55 -7.75
N GLY A 323 -1.12 -4.73 -8.37
CA GLY A 323 0.28 -5.06 -8.63
C GLY A 323 1.17 -4.96 -7.39
N TYR A 324 2.43 -5.35 -7.56
CA TYR A 324 3.50 -5.23 -6.55
C TYR A 324 4.71 -4.43 -7.09
N LEU A 325 4.56 -3.83 -8.28
CA LEU A 325 5.52 -2.94 -8.93
C LEU A 325 4.87 -1.56 -9.07
N PHE A 326 5.52 -0.54 -8.53
CA PHE A 326 5.05 0.85 -8.55
C PHE A 326 6.19 1.74 -9.04
N GLY A 327 6.08 2.27 -10.27
CA GLY A 327 7.21 2.89 -10.94
C GLY A 327 8.34 1.87 -11.17
N GLU A 328 9.47 2.07 -10.49
CA GLU A 328 10.64 1.17 -10.51
C GLU A 328 10.78 0.34 -9.21
N GLU A 329 9.90 0.56 -8.23
CA GLU A 329 9.95 -0.04 -6.89
C GLU A 329 9.12 -1.32 -6.81
N TYR A 330 9.73 -2.40 -6.32
CA TYR A 330 9.05 -3.64 -5.96
C TYR A 330 8.67 -3.62 -4.48
N ILE A 331 7.37 -3.59 -4.19
CA ILE A 331 6.85 -3.41 -2.83
C ILE A 331 6.02 -4.65 -2.44
N SER A 332 6.31 -5.26 -1.29
CA SER A 332 5.60 -6.43 -0.77
C SER A 332 4.32 -6.05 -0.02
N TRP A 333 3.48 -7.04 0.26
CA TRP A 333 2.21 -6.85 0.93
C TRP A 333 2.17 -7.59 2.28
N THR A 334 1.96 -6.82 3.34
CA THR A 334 1.89 -7.26 4.74
C THR A 334 0.46 -7.21 5.28
N ASN A 335 0.25 -7.68 6.51
CA ASN A 335 -0.99 -7.46 7.24
C ASN A 335 -1.29 -5.96 7.52
N LEU A 336 -0.29 -5.08 7.40
CA LEU A 336 -0.40 -3.63 7.53
C LEU A 336 -0.52 -2.92 6.17
N GLY A 337 -0.62 -3.65 5.05
CA GLY A 337 -0.66 -3.10 3.69
C GLY A 337 0.68 -3.22 2.97
N PHE A 338 0.94 -2.37 1.97
CA PHE A 338 2.24 -2.34 1.31
C PHE A 338 3.35 -1.95 2.29
N SER A 339 4.52 -2.58 2.17
CA SER A 339 5.73 -2.30 2.96
C SER A 339 6.29 -0.90 2.69
N GLU A 340 7.05 -0.37 3.65
CA GLU A 340 7.77 0.90 3.49
C GLU A 340 9.07 0.69 2.70
N CYS A 341 9.37 1.58 1.76
CA CYS A 341 10.68 1.72 1.14
C CYS A 341 11.59 2.58 2.03
N LYS A 342 12.87 2.24 2.15
CA LYS A 342 13.89 3.21 2.61
C LYS A 342 14.33 4.06 1.43
N GLU A 343 14.92 5.22 1.72
CA GLU A 343 15.58 6.05 0.71
C GLU A 343 16.58 5.19 -0.11
N ASP A 344 16.56 5.35 -1.42
CA ASP A 344 17.37 4.65 -2.42
C ASP A 344 17.17 3.11 -2.59
N GLU A 345 16.16 2.49 -1.98
CA GLU A 345 15.85 1.05 -2.16
C GLU A 345 14.77 0.78 -3.24
N THR A 346 15.11 0.06 -4.32
CA THR A 346 14.14 -0.38 -5.36
C THR A 346 13.40 -1.69 -5.02
N ILE A 347 13.72 -2.32 -3.89
CA ILE A 347 13.14 -3.58 -3.43
C ILE A 347 12.76 -3.41 -1.96
N CYS A 348 11.51 -3.04 -1.72
CA CYS A 348 11.01 -2.62 -0.42
C CYS A 348 10.33 -3.79 0.28
N MET A 349 11.12 -4.64 0.96
CA MET A 349 10.64 -5.84 1.66
C MET A 349 11.74 -6.49 2.52
N SER A 350 11.34 -7.28 3.53
CA SER A 350 12.27 -7.95 4.46
C SER A 350 12.07 -9.49 4.54
N PRO A 351 12.07 -10.23 3.40
CA PRO A 351 11.80 -11.67 3.40
C PRO A 351 12.73 -12.46 4.32
N GLY A 352 12.14 -13.30 5.16
CA GLY A 352 12.83 -14.16 6.10
C GLY A 352 13.20 -13.47 7.41
N ARG A 353 12.80 -12.22 7.60
CA ARG A 353 13.10 -11.44 8.81
C ARG A 353 11.85 -10.70 9.27
N GLN A 354 11.33 -11.11 10.41
CA GLN A 354 10.37 -10.28 11.14
C GLN A 354 11.11 -9.05 11.69
N ASP A 355 10.99 -7.90 11.03
CA ASP A 355 11.50 -6.63 11.55
C ASP A 355 10.65 -6.16 12.73
N ARG A 356 11.20 -6.29 13.94
CA ARG A 356 10.52 -6.01 15.20
C ARG A 356 10.51 -4.52 15.59
N ASN A 357 11.01 -3.65 14.73
CA ASN A 357 11.14 -2.21 15.02
C ASN A 357 9.82 -1.43 14.94
N SER A 358 8.70 -2.08 14.58
CA SER A 358 7.36 -1.48 14.50
C SER A 358 6.42 -1.87 15.65
N ILE A 359 6.95 -2.35 16.79
CA ILE A 359 6.30 -2.11 18.08
C ILE A 359 6.89 -0.82 18.64
N PRO A 360 6.29 0.36 18.39
CA PRO A 360 6.76 1.60 19.01
C PRO A 360 6.70 1.41 20.54
N SER A 361 7.83 1.69 21.20
CA SER A 361 8.00 1.50 22.65
C SER A 361 7.05 2.35 23.47
N ASN A 362 6.50 3.41 22.88
CA ASN A 362 5.28 4.07 23.30
C ASN A 362 4.12 3.63 22.39
N LYS A 363 3.13 2.90 22.92
CA LYS A 363 1.83 2.78 22.26
C LYS A 363 1.18 4.15 22.21
N LEU A 364 1.12 4.75 21.02
CA LEU A 364 0.29 5.93 20.77
C LEU A 364 -1.18 5.59 21.05
N PRO A 365 -1.98 6.56 21.55
CA PRO A 365 -3.41 6.37 21.70
C PRO A 365 -4.07 6.18 20.33
N VAL A 366 -5.13 5.38 20.27
CA VAL A 366 -5.97 5.27 19.06
C VAL A 366 -6.56 6.64 18.74
N CYS A 367 -6.50 7.06 17.48
CA CYS A 367 -7.03 8.36 17.07
C CYS A 367 -8.52 8.50 17.39
N ALA A 368 -8.86 9.48 18.23
CA ALA A 368 -10.25 9.74 18.62
C ALA A 368 -11.08 10.19 17.41
N LEU A 369 -12.13 9.44 17.08
CA LEU A 369 -13.02 9.71 15.93
C LEU A 369 -13.52 11.17 15.88
N ASN A 370 -13.84 11.75 17.04
CA ASN A 370 -14.32 13.14 17.11
C ASN A 370 -13.31 14.15 16.55
N SER A 371 -12.00 13.87 16.69
CA SER A 371 -10.89 14.68 16.22
C SER A 371 -10.46 14.40 14.76
N ILE A 372 -11.28 13.70 13.98
CA ILE A 372 -11.01 13.45 12.55
C ILE A 372 -12.13 14.03 11.70
N GLU A 373 -11.78 14.92 10.79
CA GLU A 373 -12.68 15.56 9.84
C GLU A 373 -12.39 15.10 8.43
N LEU A 374 -13.37 15.22 7.54
CA LEU A 374 -13.19 15.04 6.10
C LEU A 374 -12.72 16.39 5.54
N GLU A 375 -11.67 16.40 4.73
CA GLU A 375 -11.13 17.61 4.07
C GLU A 375 -11.42 17.58 2.57
N GLU A 376 -11.18 16.46 1.89
CA GLU A 376 -11.41 16.31 0.44
C GLU A 376 -11.95 14.92 0.06
N VAL A 377 -12.76 14.85 -0.99
CA VAL A 377 -13.30 13.62 -1.60
C VAL A 377 -13.24 13.76 -3.11
N ASN A 378 -12.59 12.81 -3.79
CA ASN A 378 -12.69 12.67 -5.24
C ASN A 378 -13.55 11.44 -5.60
N PRO A 379 -14.83 11.63 -5.99
CA PRO A 379 -15.75 10.54 -6.32
C PRO A 379 -15.68 10.10 -7.79
N ILE A 380 -14.88 10.77 -8.63
CA ILE A 380 -14.85 10.55 -10.08
C ILE A 380 -13.62 9.73 -10.51
N GLY A 381 -12.42 10.12 -10.07
CA GLY A 381 -11.15 9.55 -10.49
C GLY A 381 -10.11 10.62 -10.82
N TRP A 382 -9.04 10.26 -11.51
CA TRP A 382 -7.94 11.16 -11.87
C TRP A 382 -7.65 11.15 -13.37
N LYS A 383 -7.44 12.31 -13.99
CA LYS A 383 -7.09 12.40 -15.42
C LYS A 383 -5.57 12.33 -15.61
N GLU A 384 -5.10 11.47 -16.49
CA GLU A 384 -3.70 11.40 -16.89
C GLU A 384 -3.60 11.48 -18.42
N GLY A 385 -2.98 12.55 -18.93
CA GLY A 385 -3.02 12.87 -20.35
C GLY A 385 -4.47 13.02 -20.85
N SER A 386 -4.88 12.11 -21.73
CA SER A 386 -6.23 12.05 -22.31
C SER A 386 -7.15 10.99 -21.67
N ILE A 387 -6.68 10.26 -20.64
CA ILE A 387 -7.40 9.15 -20.03
C ILE A 387 -7.91 9.55 -18.63
N LEU A 388 -9.17 9.24 -18.32
CA LEU A 388 -9.73 9.36 -16.97
C LEU A 388 -9.67 8.00 -16.25
N TRP A 389 -8.77 7.88 -15.27
CA TRP A 389 -8.66 6.72 -14.39
C TRP A 389 -9.74 6.75 -13.31
N ALA A 390 -10.90 6.18 -13.61
CA ALA A 390 -12.08 6.18 -12.74
C ALA A 390 -11.94 5.34 -11.46
N ASP A 391 -10.82 4.62 -11.27
CA ASP A 391 -10.44 3.94 -10.04
C ASP A 391 -9.47 4.72 -9.15
N TRP A 392 -8.84 5.78 -9.67
CA TRP A 392 -7.93 6.67 -8.92
C TRP A 392 -8.72 7.66 -8.07
N LYS A 393 -9.62 7.13 -7.23
CA LYS A 393 -10.43 7.84 -6.24
C LYS A 393 -9.70 7.90 -4.91
N TYR A 394 -9.99 8.94 -4.14
CA TYR A 394 -9.40 9.12 -2.81
C TYR A 394 -10.30 9.93 -1.87
N LEU A 395 -9.94 9.87 -0.59
CA LEU A 395 -10.50 10.61 0.54
C LEU A 395 -9.33 11.22 1.33
N ASP A 396 -9.42 12.50 1.66
CA ASP A 396 -8.49 13.16 2.56
C ASP A 396 -9.16 13.41 3.91
N LEU A 397 -8.53 12.91 4.97
CA LEU A 397 -8.93 13.14 6.35
C LEU A 397 -8.01 14.17 6.99
N LEU A 398 -8.57 15.13 7.72
CA LEU A 398 -7.82 16.08 8.54
C LEU A 398 -7.90 15.66 10.00
N TYR A 399 -6.74 15.56 10.67
CA TYR A 399 -6.71 15.34 12.12
C TYR A 399 -6.66 16.64 12.90
N THR A 400 -7.70 16.90 13.70
CA THR A 400 -7.90 18.10 14.52
C THR A 400 -7.65 17.86 16.02
N GLY A 401 -7.02 16.73 16.37
CA GLY A 401 -6.64 16.43 17.75
C GLY A 401 -5.45 17.27 18.26
N LEU A 402 -5.13 17.13 19.54
CA LEU A 402 -4.08 17.92 20.23
C LEU A 402 -2.76 17.18 20.42
N GLU A 403 -2.76 15.84 20.30
CA GLU A 403 -1.62 14.96 20.55
C GLU A 403 -1.45 13.98 19.39
N GLU A 404 -0.27 13.38 19.22
CA GLU A 404 -0.06 12.39 18.15
C GLU A 404 -0.81 11.07 18.45
N CYS A 405 -1.34 10.42 17.40
CA CYS A 405 -2.16 9.22 17.57
C CYS A 405 -1.93 8.14 16.48
N ASP A 406 -2.43 6.94 16.73
CA ASP A 406 -2.41 5.80 15.79
C ASP A 406 -3.80 5.60 15.12
N PRO A 407 -3.92 5.81 13.78
CA PRO A 407 -5.15 5.56 13.03
C PRO A 407 -5.32 4.12 12.55
N SER A 408 -4.38 3.20 12.81
CA SER A 408 -4.42 1.82 12.28
C SER A 408 -5.66 1.02 12.67
N PHE A 409 -6.32 1.38 13.78
CA PHE A 409 -7.59 0.75 14.21
C PHE A 409 -8.81 1.25 13.43
N LEU A 410 -8.69 2.34 12.68
CA LEU A 410 -9.79 2.90 11.91
C LEU A 410 -10.11 2.06 10.67
N GLN A 411 -11.34 2.21 10.19
CA GLN A 411 -11.84 1.67 8.93
C GLN A 411 -12.73 2.70 8.27
N ILE A 412 -12.44 3.02 7.01
CA ILE A 412 -13.32 3.82 6.16
C ILE A 412 -14.47 2.95 5.70
N GLN A 413 -15.67 3.49 5.77
CA GLN A 413 -16.83 2.99 5.04
C GLN A 413 -17.35 4.08 4.10
N TRP A 414 -17.42 3.78 2.81
CA TRP A 414 -17.99 4.65 1.77
C TRP A 414 -19.09 3.87 1.04
N GLY A 415 -20.35 4.16 1.40
CA GLY A 415 -21.49 3.34 1.00
C GLY A 415 -21.33 1.90 1.46
N ASN A 416 -21.14 0.99 0.49
CA ASN A 416 -20.93 -0.44 0.72
C ASN A 416 -19.44 -0.85 0.76
N ILE A 417 -18.51 0.03 0.42
CA ILE A 417 -17.07 -0.22 0.58
C ILE A 417 -16.72 -0.15 2.06
N GLN A 418 -15.86 -1.06 2.53
CA GLN A 418 -15.31 -1.06 3.88
C GLN A 418 -13.81 -1.38 3.85
N GLU A 419 -12.96 -0.37 3.99
CA GLU A 419 -11.50 -0.48 3.86
C GLU A 419 -10.81 -0.10 5.17
N PRO A 420 -9.99 -0.97 5.79
CA PRO A 420 -9.25 -0.63 7.00
C PRO A 420 -8.24 0.50 6.71
N VAL A 421 -7.78 1.24 7.71
CA VAL A 421 -6.65 2.16 7.54
C VAL A 421 -5.33 1.40 7.70
N SER A 422 -4.43 1.56 6.73
CA SER A 422 -3.00 1.21 6.83
C SER A 422 -2.22 2.47 7.14
N PHE A 423 -1.46 2.49 8.22
CA PHE A 423 -0.60 3.62 8.57
C PHE A 423 0.58 3.13 9.42
N SER A 424 1.74 3.73 9.22
CA SER A 424 2.98 3.43 9.92
C SER A 424 3.54 4.74 10.49
N GLY A 425 3.70 4.80 11.81
CA GLY A 425 4.16 5.99 12.52
C GLY A 425 3.06 6.68 13.33
N ALA A 426 3.09 8.02 13.35
CA ALA A 426 2.30 8.85 14.25
C ALA A 426 1.55 9.96 13.47
N TRP A 427 0.21 9.97 13.53
CA TRP A 427 -0.58 11.01 12.87
C TRP A 427 -0.64 12.25 13.76
N LYS A 428 -0.11 13.36 13.26
CA LYS A 428 0.13 14.58 14.05
C LYS A 428 -0.97 15.62 13.85
N PRO A 429 -1.27 16.46 14.87
CA PRO A 429 -2.22 17.57 14.76
C PRO A 429 -2.04 18.41 13.49
N GLY A 430 -3.14 18.63 12.76
CA GLY A 430 -3.16 19.41 11.53
C GLY A 430 -2.65 18.71 10.26
N GLN A 431 -2.18 17.46 10.35
CA GLN A 431 -1.82 16.68 9.16
C GLN A 431 -3.05 16.12 8.45
N ILE A 432 -2.95 16.08 7.12
CA ILE A 432 -3.90 15.38 6.25
C ILE A 432 -3.39 13.97 5.99
N PHE A 433 -4.30 13.01 6.00
CA PHE A 433 -4.08 11.61 5.68
C PHE A 433 -4.97 11.19 4.50
N THR A 434 -4.34 10.76 3.41
CA THR A 434 -5.01 10.42 2.15
C THR A 434 -5.25 8.92 2.06
N ILE A 435 -6.45 8.50 1.69
CA ILE A 435 -6.83 7.09 1.52
C ILE A 435 -7.38 6.93 0.11
N GLY A 436 -6.75 6.13 -0.74
CA GLY A 436 -7.19 5.98 -2.13
C GLY A 436 -6.25 5.18 -3.02
N SER A 437 -6.49 5.19 -4.33
CA SER A 437 -5.68 4.49 -5.33
C SER A 437 -4.87 5.47 -6.19
N LEU A 438 -4.00 6.26 -5.54
CA LEU A 438 -3.14 7.26 -6.19
C LEU A 438 -1.69 6.76 -6.23
N PRO A 439 -1.15 6.29 -7.38
CA PRO A 439 0.18 5.70 -7.44
C PRO A 439 1.30 6.65 -7.00
N PHE A 440 1.18 7.93 -7.34
CA PHE A 440 2.15 8.99 -7.02
C PHE A 440 2.18 9.42 -5.54
N LEU A 441 1.37 8.80 -4.66
CA LEU A 441 1.41 9.02 -3.22
C LEU A 441 1.85 7.78 -2.42
N ILE A 442 2.21 6.67 -3.07
CA ILE A 442 2.53 5.40 -2.37
C ILE A 442 3.69 5.55 -1.37
N SER A 443 4.70 6.37 -1.68
CA SER A 443 5.83 6.68 -0.79
C SER A 443 5.55 7.80 0.23
N SER A 444 4.33 8.36 0.26
CA SER A 444 3.97 9.40 1.22
C SER A 444 3.64 8.78 2.59
N PRO A 445 4.27 9.23 3.71
CA PRO A 445 4.01 8.68 5.04
C PRO A 445 2.57 8.91 5.52
N ASN A 446 1.84 9.84 4.90
CA ASN A 446 0.44 10.12 5.19
C ASN A 446 -0.51 9.59 4.09
N PHE A 447 -0.20 8.44 3.49
CA PHE A 447 -1.04 7.80 2.48
C PHE A 447 -1.39 6.34 2.80
N SER A 448 -2.60 5.94 2.43
CA SER A 448 -3.12 4.58 2.54
C SER A 448 -3.63 4.10 1.18
N TYR A 449 -2.92 3.16 0.55
CA TYR A 449 -3.41 2.58 -0.69
C TYR A 449 -4.69 1.76 -0.44
N ARG A 450 -5.82 2.16 -1.05
CA ARG A 450 -7.13 1.49 -0.98
C ARG A 450 -7.94 1.63 -2.26
N ASN A 451 -8.63 0.56 -2.66
CA ASN A 451 -9.45 0.53 -3.86
C ASN A 451 -10.85 1.09 -3.61
N LEU A 452 -11.02 2.40 -3.85
CA LEU A 452 -12.29 3.10 -3.62
C LEU A 452 -13.21 3.13 -4.86
N LYS A 453 -12.91 2.36 -5.92
CA LYS A 453 -13.56 2.42 -7.24
C LYS A 453 -15.09 2.38 -7.20
N ALA A 454 -15.67 1.53 -6.35
CA ALA A 454 -17.12 1.35 -6.26
C ALA A 454 -17.87 2.47 -5.52
N GLY A 455 -17.17 3.38 -4.83
CA GLY A 455 -17.74 4.48 -4.06
C GLY A 455 -18.26 5.57 -4.99
N LYS A 456 -19.45 6.08 -4.72
CA LYS A 456 -20.14 7.03 -5.60
C LYS A 456 -20.36 8.37 -4.92
N LEU A 457 -20.51 9.38 -5.76
CA LEU A 457 -21.12 10.65 -5.39
C LEU A 457 -22.53 10.37 -4.83
N GLY A 458 -22.79 10.81 -3.60
CA GLY A 458 -24.06 10.58 -2.90
C GLY A 458 -24.05 9.40 -1.92
N ASP A 459 -23.03 8.53 -1.93
CA ASP A 459 -22.88 7.51 -0.91
C ASP A 459 -22.39 8.12 0.42
N PRO A 460 -22.90 7.69 1.58
CA PRO A 460 -22.44 8.20 2.88
C PRO A 460 -21.01 7.74 3.19
N ILE A 461 -20.25 8.61 3.85
CA ILE A 461 -18.86 8.37 4.26
C ILE A 461 -18.77 8.39 5.78
N SER A 462 -18.14 7.38 6.36
CA SER A 462 -18.01 7.22 7.80
C SER A 462 -16.72 6.52 8.20
N LEU A 463 -16.23 6.82 9.40
CA LEU A 463 -15.16 6.08 10.07
C LEU A 463 -15.76 5.15 11.12
N LEU A 464 -15.26 3.92 11.15
CA LEU A 464 -15.46 2.95 12.23
C LEU A 464 -14.14 2.78 12.98
N ASP A 465 -14.15 2.95 14.30
CA ASP A 465 -13.06 2.47 15.16
C ASP A 465 -13.29 0.98 15.43
N ARG A 466 -12.41 0.12 14.91
CA ARG A 466 -12.53 -1.34 15.05
C ARG A 466 -12.23 -1.83 16.47
N SER A 467 -11.61 -1.01 17.32
CA SER A 467 -11.30 -1.37 18.71
C SER A 467 -12.49 -1.19 19.66
N SER A 468 -13.28 -0.11 19.47
CA SER A 468 -14.45 0.20 20.29
C SER A 468 -15.79 -0.13 19.63
N GLY A 469 -15.81 -0.33 18.30
CA GLY A 469 -17.03 -0.47 17.50
C GLY A 469 -17.78 0.86 17.27
N MET A 470 -17.25 1.99 17.72
CA MET A 470 -17.87 3.31 17.52
C MET A 470 -17.77 3.76 16.06
N ARG A 471 -18.84 4.37 15.53
CA ARG A 471 -18.91 4.89 14.17
C ARG A 471 -19.19 6.39 14.16
N LYS A 472 -18.37 7.17 13.45
CA LYS A 472 -18.62 8.58 13.12
C LYS A 472 -19.01 8.70 11.66
N ILE A 473 -20.16 9.33 11.38
CA ILE A 473 -20.50 9.75 10.02
C ILE A 473 -19.71 11.03 9.74
N LEU A 474 -18.89 11.01 8.69
CA LEU A 474 -18.14 12.18 8.21
C LEU A 474 -18.99 12.99 7.22
N TRP A 475 -19.73 12.30 6.35
CA TRP A 475 -20.69 12.90 5.44
C TRP A 475 -21.87 11.95 5.22
N ASP A 476 -23.09 12.47 5.18
CA ASP A 476 -24.31 11.69 4.95
C ASP A 476 -24.62 11.41 3.46
N GLY A 477 -23.73 11.85 2.56
CA GLY A 477 -23.92 11.77 1.10
C GLY A 477 -24.82 12.88 0.53
N VAL A 478 -25.43 13.72 1.37
CA VAL A 478 -26.38 14.75 0.92
C VAL A 478 -25.67 16.09 0.82
N TRP A 479 -25.77 16.74 -0.33
CA TRP A 479 -25.39 18.15 -0.46
C TRP A 479 -26.54 19.04 0.01
N LYS A 480 -26.25 20.03 0.86
CA LYS A 480 -27.26 20.95 1.41
C LYS A 480 -26.82 22.38 1.13
N THR A 481 -27.59 23.08 0.29
CA THR A 481 -27.46 24.52 0.06
C THR A 481 -28.54 25.27 0.84
N LYS A 482 -28.46 26.60 0.93
CA LYS A 482 -29.55 27.41 1.50
C LYS A 482 -30.88 27.32 0.72
N LEU A 483 -30.86 26.78 -0.50
CA LEU A 483 -32.03 26.64 -1.38
C LEU A 483 -32.57 25.19 -1.46
N GLY A 484 -32.05 24.31 -0.59
CA GLY A 484 -32.35 22.87 -0.54
C GLY A 484 -31.18 22.01 -1.02
N SER A 485 -31.45 20.72 -1.23
CA SER A 485 -30.48 19.82 -1.88
C SER A 485 -30.66 19.91 -3.41
N PRO A 486 -29.56 20.01 -4.19
CA PRO A 486 -29.63 20.01 -5.64
C PRO A 486 -30.04 18.62 -6.16
N ASP A 487 -30.82 18.57 -7.24
CA ASP A 487 -31.25 17.31 -7.86
C ASP A 487 -30.07 16.58 -8.53
N ARG A 488 -29.08 17.35 -9.02
CA ARG A 488 -27.85 16.85 -9.66
C ARG A 488 -26.64 17.69 -9.29
N ILE A 489 -25.48 17.05 -9.23
CA ILE A 489 -24.17 17.67 -8.92
C ILE A 489 -23.18 17.21 -9.99
N ILE A 490 -22.51 18.16 -10.64
CA ILE A 490 -21.64 17.92 -11.79
C ILE A 490 -20.19 18.12 -11.38
N LEU A 491 -19.34 17.13 -11.68
CA LEU A 491 -17.92 17.09 -11.28
C LEU A 491 -17.00 16.58 -12.40
N GLU A 492 -17.52 16.33 -13.60
CA GLU A 492 -16.79 15.79 -14.75
C GLU A 492 -16.99 16.71 -15.97
N LYS A 493 -15.91 17.03 -16.69
CA LYS A 493 -15.95 17.64 -18.02
C LYS A 493 -15.87 16.58 -19.12
N THR A 494 -16.36 16.92 -20.31
CA THR A 494 -16.33 16.05 -21.50
C THR A 494 -14.94 15.68 -22.01
N ASP A 495 -13.91 16.44 -21.61
CA ASP A 495 -12.49 16.15 -21.89
C ASP A 495 -11.85 15.26 -20.79
N GLY A 496 -12.63 14.76 -19.84
CA GLY A 496 -12.20 13.95 -18.70
C GLY A 496 -11.66 14.74 -17.51
N SER A 497 -11.57 16.08 -17.58
CA SER A 497 -11.09 16.89 -16.45
C SER A 497 -12.12 16.88 -15.31
N VAL A 498 -11.67 16.80 -14.05
CA VAL A 498 -12.56 16.58 -12.89
C VAL A 498 -12.48 17.69 -11.85
N ALA A 499 -13.51 17.75 -10.99
CA ALA A 499 -13.50 18.50 -9.74
C ALA A 499 -13.78 17.56 -8.56
N SER A 500 -13.05 17.73 -7.48
CA SER A 500 -13.33 17.09 -6.19
C SER A 500 -14.29 17.93 -5.34
N ILE A 501 -14.65 17.38 -4.19
CA ILE A 501 -15.44 18.03 -3.15
C ILE A 501 -14.49 18.29 -1.98
N CYS A 502 -14.29 19.54 -1.58
CA CYS A 502 -13.66 19.85 -0.30
C CYS A 502 -14.71 20.15 0.77
N PHE A 503 -14.34 20.07 2.04
CA PHE A 503 -15.24 20.24 3.17
C PHE A 503 -14.74 21.40 4.05
N GLU A 504 -15.63 22.35 4.34
CA GLU A 504 -15.35 23.49 5.22
C GLU A 504 -16.39 23.51 6.34
N ASN A 505 -15.95 23.45 7.60
CA ASN A 505 -16.82 23.34 8.78
C ASN A 505 -17.84 22.17 8.68
N GLY A 506 -17.45 21.07 8.03
CA GLY A 506 -18.30 19.90 7.74
C GLY A 506 -19.30 20.08 6.59
N GLY A 507 -19.35 21.24 5.93
CA GLY A 507 -20.18 21.49 4.75
C GLY A 507 -19.42 21.19 3.44
N PRO A 508 -19.99 20.44 2.49
CA PRO A 508 -19.35 20.17 1.21
C PRO A 508 -19.35 21.42 0.31
N LYS A 509 -18.21 21.65 -0.36
CA LYS A 509 -17.97 22.71 -1.35
C LYS A 509 -17.27 22.13 -2.58
N ILE A 510 -17.56 22.67 -3.76
CA ILE A 510 -16.85 22.28 -4.98
C ILE A 510 -15.44 22.87 -4.92
N HIS A 511 -14.44 22.05 -5.22
CA HIS A 511 -13.05 22.46 -5.14
C HIS A 511 -12.72 23.64 -6.07
N ALA A 512 -12.03 24.64 -5.53
CA ALA A 512 -11.57 25.82 -6.24
C ALA A 512 -10.57 25.46 -7.35
N LYS A 513 -10.46 26.26 -8.42
CA LYS A 513 -9.35 26.06 -9.36
C LYS A 513 -8.04 26.50 -8.69
N ILE A 514 -7.05 25.61 -8.62
CA ILE A 514 -5.71 25.88 -8.11
C ILE A 514 -4.97 26.71 -9.17
N ASN A 515 -4.36 27.83 -8.78
CA ASN A 515 -3.52 28.63 -9.68
C ASN A 515 -2.31 27.80 -10.18
N ALA A 516 -1.98 27.93 -11.46
CA ALA A 516 -0.89 27.17 -12.11
C ALA A 516 0.46 27.28 -11.36
N SER A 517 0.77 28.43 -10.74
CA SER A 517 1.98 28.64 -9.94
C SER A 517 2.00 27.92 -8.57
N ARG A 518 0.85 27.38 -8.12
CA ARG A 518 0.77 26.41 -7.01
C ARG A 518 0.63 24.97 -7.52
N ALA A 519 0.03 24.79 -8.70
CA ALA A 519 -0.03 23.50 -9.38
C ALA A 519 1.37 23.01 -9.81
N SER A 520 2.30 23.92 -10.14
CA SER A 520 3.71 23.57 -10.39
C SER A 520 4.37 22.90 -9.17
N ALA A 521 4.03 23.30 -7.95
CA ALA A 521 4.48 22.63 -6.72
C ALA A 521 3.78 21.29 -6.46
N LEU A 522 2.63 21.01 -7.09
CA LEU A 522 2.00 19.69 -7.12
C LEU A 522 2.65 18.81 -8.19
N SER A 523 2.94 19.37 -9.38
CA SER A 523 3.61 18.66 -10.47
C SER A 523 5.08 18.39 -10.20
N LEU A 524 5.74 19.10 -9.28
CA LEU A 524 7.09 18.76 -8.79
C LEU A 524 7.07 17.44 -7.99
N GLN A 525 6.14 17.25 -7.04
CA GLN A 525 5.99 15.97 -6.34
C GLN A 525 5.61 14.81 -7.28
N ILE A 526 4.90 15.09 -8.38
CA ILE A 526 4.57 14.09 -9.41
C ILE A 526 5.76 13.86 -10.38
N LYS A 527 6.68 14.81 -10.50
CA LYS A 527 7.91 14.69 -11.33
C LYS A 527 9.03 13.94 -10.65
N ASP A 528 9.07 13.92 -9.31
CA ASP A 528 9.98 13.06 -8.55
C ASP A 528 9.67 11.56 -8.73
N SER A 529 8.48 11.20 -9.26
CA SER A 529 8.15 9.85 -9.73
C SER A 529 8.28 9.70 -11.27
N ASN A 530 9.51 9.74 -11.80
CA ASN A 530 10.00 9.29 -13.12
C ASN A 530 9.16 9.45 -14.42
N LEU A 531 8.05 10.21 -14.46
CA LEU A 531 7.32 10.50 -15.70
C LEU A 531 7.93 11.66 -16.48
N ASN A 532 8.90 11.33 -17.35
CA ASN A 532 9.48 12.23 -18.34
C ASN A 532 8.48 12.61 -19.46
N SER A 533 7.51 13.48 -19.15
CA SER A 533 6.70 14.20 -20.15
C SER A 533 6.55 15.67 -19.75
N PRO A 534 7.28 16.61 -20.38
CA PRO A 534 7.37 17.98 -19.86
C PRO A 534 6.08 18.82 -19.89
N ASN A 535 5.11 18.50 -20.77
CA ASN A 535 4.14 19.48 -21.28
C ASN A 535 2.63 19.10 -21.16
N SER A 536 2.22 18.13 -20.32
CA SER A 536 0.80 17.70 -20.26
C SER A 536 0.11 17.73 -18.88
N ILE A 537 0.84 18.01 -17.80
CA ILE A 537 0.31 17.92 -16.42
C ILE A 537 -0.37 19.23 -15.96
N GLU A 538 -0.06 20.38 -16.55
CA GLU A 538 -0.40 21.69 -15.96
C GLU A 538 -1.89 22.05 -15.94
N ASP A 539 -2.75 21.44 -16.77
CA ASP A 539 -4.18 21.78 -16.83
C ASP A 539 -5.15 20.68 -16.36
N ALA A 540 -4.74 19.40 -16.34
CA ALA A 540 -5.68 18.26 -16.37
C ALA A 540 -6.52 18.04 -15.09
N ASN A 541 -6.04 18.45 -13.91
CA ASN A 541 -6.69 18.20 -12.61
C ASN A 541 -6.60 19.41 -11.66
N LEU A 542 -6.76 20.64 -12.16
CA LEU A 542 -6.62 21.85 -11.35
C LEU A 542 -7.71 22.07 -10.27
N ARG A 543 -8.61 21.11 -10.02
CA ARG A 543 -9.67 21.17 -8.99
C ARG A 543 -9.65 19.94 -8.08
N THR A 544 -8.47 19.54 -7.66
CA THR A 544 -8.26 18.45 -6.70
C THR A 544 -6.87 18.59 -6.07
N SER A 545 -6.70 18.29 -4.78
CA SER A 545 -5.43 18.51 -4.06
C SER A 545 -5.07 17.42 -3.04
N PRO A 546 -4.89 16.16 -3.49
CA PRO A 546 -4.68 15.04 -2.57
C PRO A 546 -3.47 15.26 -1.66
N GLY A 547 -3.67 15.01 -0.36
CA GLY A 547 -2.69 15.19 0.70
C GLY A 547 -2.46 16.65 1.10
N ARG A 548 -3.29 17.60 0.64
CA ARG A 548 -3.12 19.04 0.89
C ARG A 548 -4.44 19.70 1.27
N ARG A 549 -4.34 20.83 1.97
CA ARG A 549 -5.54 21.55 2.42
C ARG A 549 -6.17 22.30 1.25
N ALA A 550 -7.39 21.89 0.92
CA ALA A 550 -8.11 22.21 -0.30
C ALA A 550 -9.02 23.44 -0.11
N CYS A 551 -9.78 23.41 0.99
CA CYS A 551 -10.86 24.35 1.23
C CYS A 551 -10.32 25.69 1.76
N THR A 552 -9.98 26.58 0.83
CA THR A 552 -9.58 27.97 1.12
C THR A 552 -10.61 28.96 0.58
N ASN A 553 -10.93 29.97 1.39
CA ASN A 553 -11.97 30.95 1.09
C ASN A 553 -11.64 31.82 -0.13
N SER A 554 -12.53 31.84 -1.11
CA SER A 554 -12.58 32.92 -2.10
C SER A 554 -13.14 34.16 -1.42
N VAL A 555 -12.28 35.13 -1.11
CA VAL A 555 -12.59 36.30 -0.26
C VAL A 555 -13.48 37.35 -0.97
N LEU A 556 -13.89 37.11 -2.22
CA LEU A 556 -14.65 38.06 -3.04
C LEU A 556 -15.93 37.41 -3.60
N THR A 557 -17.07 37.72 -2.98
CA THR A 557 -18.41 37.35 -3.44
C THR A 557 -18.85 38.23 -4.61
N ASN A 558 -18.68 37.73 -5.83
CA ASN A 558 -19.16 38.37 -7.06
C ASN A 558 -20.00 37.38 -7.90
N LYS A 559 -20.73 37.91 -8.88
CA LYS A 559 -21.81 37.21 -9.58
C LYS A 559 -21.38 36.69 -10.96
N ALA A 560 -21.58 35.41 -11.21
CA ALA A 560 -21.63 34.88 -12.57
C ALA A 560 -22.96 35.24 -13.25
N MET A 561 -22.95 35.34 -14.58
CA MET A 561 -24.13 35.67 -15.40
C MET A 561 -24.21 34.71 -16.58
N PHE A 562 -25.41 34.45 -17.12
CA PHE A 562 -25.54 33.75 -18.40
C PHE A 562 -24.92 34.61 -19.53
N SER A 563 -24.18 34.01 -20.45
CA SER A 563 -23.64 34.69 -21.63
C SER A 563 -24.29 34.20 -22.91
N GLU A 564 -24.45 32.88 -23.11
CA GLU A 564 -25.09 32.29 -24.30
C GLU A 564 -26.00 31.11 -23.93
N VAL A 565 -27.06 30.90 -24.73
CA VAL A 565 -28.06 29.84 -24.52
C VAL A 565 -28.39 29.13 -25.84
N SER A 566 -27.98 27.86 -25.96
CA SER A 566 -28.46 26.94 -26.99
C SER A 566 -29.60 26.08 -26.43
N TRP A 567 -30.84 26.56 -26.59
CA TRP A 567 -32.03 25.90 -26.02
C TRP A 567 -32.55 24.71 -26.85
N MET A 568 -32.31 24.71 -28.15
CA MET A 568 -32.79 23.67 -29.08
C MET A 568 -31.70 22.68 -29.54
N GLY A 569 -30.42 23.02 -29.35
CA GLY A 569 -29.29 22.27 -29.86
C GLY A 569 -29.03 22.59 -31.34
N SER A 570 -28.50 21.63 -32.08
CA SER A 570 -27.99 21.83 -33.45
C SER A 570 -28.77 21.06 -34.51
N TYR A 571 -28.38 21.24 -35.77
CA TYR A 571 -28.66 20.30 -36.87
C TYR A 571 -27.35 19.81 -37.49
N GLN A 572 -27.21 18.49 -37.66
CA GLN A 572 -26.19 17.89 -38.51
C GLN A 572 -26.84 17.47 -39.82
N GLY A 573 -26.66 18.28 -40.87
CA GLY A 573 -27.47 18.19 -42.10
C GLY A 573 -28.97 18.30 -41.79
N THR A 574 -29.72 17.22 -42.00
CA THR A 574 -31.16 17.14 -41.68
C THR A 574 -31.46 16.64 -40.26
N ASN A 575 -30.48 16.08 -39.55
CA ASN A 575 -30.66 15.38 -38.28
C ASN A 575 -30.60 16.36 -37.08
N PRO A 576 -31.65 16.45 -36.24
CA PRO A 576 -31.62 17.31 -35.05
C PRO A 576 -30.73 16.73 -33.96
N ILE A 577 -29.77 17.51 -33.46
CA ILE A 577 -28.88 17.09 -32.37
C ILE A 577 -29.31 17.80 -31.07
N ALA A 578 -30.05 17.10 -30.22
CA ALA A 578 -30.55 17.66 -28.95
C ALA A 578 -29.49 17.76 -27.85
N LYS A 579 -28.41 16.96 -27.92
CA LYS A 579 -27.31 16.99 -26.94
C LYS A 579 -26.39 18.21 -27.05
N ASP A 580 -26.49 18.98 -28.14
CA ASP A 580 -25.75 20.23 -28.35
C ASP A 580 -26.47 21.44 -27.72
N ARG A 581 -27.46 21.18 -26.85
CA ARG A 581 -28.05 22.19 -25.98
C ARG A 581 -27.06 22.52 -24.87
N PHE A 582 -26.80 23.79 -24.67
CA PHE A 582 -25.90 24.25 -23.62
C PHE A 582 -26.38 25.57 -22.99
N LEU A 583 -25.91 25.80 -21.77
CA LEU A 583 -25.86 27.12 -21.14
C LEU A 583 -24.39 27.52 -20.99
N GLU A 584 -24.11 28.76 -21.31
CA GLU A 584 -22.82 29.39 -21.05
C GLU A 584 -22.95 30.45 -19.96
N PHE A 585 -21.93 30.53 -19.11
CA PHE A 585 -21.83 31.50 -18.02
C PHE A 585 -20.52 32.27 -18.13
N VAL A 586 -20.63 33.60 -18.06
CA VAL A 586 -19.51 34.53 -17.95
C VAL A 586 -19.32 34.97 -16.50
N ASN A 587 -18.07 34.94 -16.08
CA ASN A 587 -17.63 35.42 -14.77
C ASN A 587 -16.98 36.81 -14.94
N LYS A 588 -17.74 37.89 -14.70
CA LYS A 588 -17.32 39.25 -15.13
C LYS A 588 -16.30 39.94 -14.20
N GLN A 589 -16.06 39.46 -12.98
CA GLN A 589 -15.01 39.91 -12.04
C GLN A 589 -15.06 39.08 -10.75
N GLY A 590 -13.91 38.66 -10.20
CA GLY A 590 -13.84 37.82 -9.00
C GLY A 590 -14.19 36.35 -9.30
N ASN A 591 -13.75 35.41 -8.45
CA ASN A 591 -13.68 33.98 -8.82
C ASN A 591 -14.56 33.10 -7.91
N PRO A 592 -15.88 32.99 -8.18
CA PRO A 592 -16.74 32.01 -7.53
C PRO A 592 -16.40 30.59 -8.01
N ASN A 593 -16.39 29.62 -7.10
CA ASN A 593 -15.97 28.24 -7.41
C ASN A 593 -17.06 27.41 -8.10
N ALA A 594 -18.33 27.73 -7.87
CA ALA A 594 -19.50 26.98 -8.30
C ALA A 594 -20.76 27.85 -8.38
N GLY A 595 -21.75 27.39 -9.14
CA GLY A 595 -23.07 27.99 -9.25
C GLY A 595 -24.17 26.95 -9.11
N LEU A 596 -25.33 27.37 -8.58
CA LEU A 596 -26.53 26.55 -8.52
C LEU A 596 -27.55 27.04 -9.57
N LEU A 597 -27.69 26.27 -10.65
CA LEU A 597 -28.69 26.51 -11.69
C LEU A 597 -30.05 25.97 -11.25
N ARG A 598 -31.12 26.74 -11.42
CA ARG A 598 -32.51 26.26 -11.26
C ARG A 598 -33.31 26.56 -12.53
N ILE A 599 -33.87 25.51 -13.12
CA ILE A 599 -34.75 25.56 -14.29
C ILE A 599 -36.17 25.31 -13.80
N VAL A 600 -37.07 26.27 -14.01
CA VAL A 600 -38.51 26.13 -13.75
C VAL A 600 -39.22 26.07 -15.09
N SER A 601 -39.82 24.93 -15.39
CA SER A 601 -40.56 24.73 -16.63
C SER A 601 -41.99 25.31 -16.56
N GLY A 602 -42.60 25.55 -17.71
CA GLY A 602 -43.99 26.01 -17.80
C GLY A 602 -45.04 25.02 -17.26
N SER A 603 -44.67 23.77 -16.95
CA SER A 603 -45.53 22.81 -16.24
C SER A 603 -45.42 22.89 -14.71
N GLY A 604 -44.54 23.76 -14.19
CA GLY A 604 -44.22 23.86 -12.76
C GLY A 604 -43.14 22.88 -12.28
N ALA A 605 -42.66 21.96 -13.13
CA ALA A 605 -41.54 21.10 -12.77
C ALA A 605 -40.25 21.94 -12.61
N VAL A 606 -39.54 21.72 -11.50
CA VAL A 606 -38.31 22.39 -11.11
C VAL A 606 -37.16 21.39 -11.18
N THR A 607 -36.03 21.80 -11.75
CA THR A 607 -34.77 21.05 -11.75
C THR A 607 -33.66 21.96 -11.24
N SER A 608 -32.79 21.43 -10.37
CA SER A 608 -31.66 22.13 -9.77
C SER A 608 -30.35 21.37 -9.99
N ILE A 609 -29.32 22.08 -10.46
CA ILE A 609 -28.04 21.51 -10.88
C ILE A 609 -26.92 22.35 -10.25
N LEU A 610 -26.09 21.72 -9.42
CA LEU A 610 -24.87 22.32 -8.88
C LEU A 610 -23.69 21.97 -9.78
N PHE A 611 -22.89 22.95 -10.19
CA PHE A 611 -21.76 22.74 -11.10
C PHE A 611 -20.61 23.74 -10.82
N PRO A 612 -19.36 23.42 -11.22
CA PRO A 612 -18.21 24.30 -11.01
C PRO A 612 -18.25 25.48 -11.98
N LEU A 613 -17.78 26.65 -11.54
CA LEU A 613 -17.60 27.85 -12.37
C LEU A 613 -16.13 28.09 -12.61
N ASP A 614 -15.72 28.18 -13.88
CA ASP A 614 -14.34 28.38 -14.27
C ASP A 614 -13.94 29.86 -14.14
N PRO A 615 -12.90 30.18 -13.33
CA PRO A 615 -12.64 31.55 -12.89
C PRO A 615 -12.21 32.49 -14.01
N ASP A 616 -11.30 32.02 -14.86
CA ASP A 616 -10.61 32.83 -15.89
C ASP A 616 -11.10 32.50 -17.31
N SER A 617 -12.30 31.92 -17.44
CA SER A 617 -12.85 31.43 -18.71
C SER A 617 -14.38 31.40 -18.68
N LEU A 618 -14.99 31.06 -19.81
CA LEU A 618 -16.43 30.82 -19.91
C LEU A 618 -16.75 29.42 -19.39
N THR A 619 -17.79 29.31 -18.58
CA THR A 619 -18.25 28.01 -18.09
C THR A 619 -19.36 27.49 -18.99
N LEU A 620 -19.24 26.27 -19.49
CA LEU A 620 -20.23 25.63 -20.36
C LEU A 620 -20.84 24.40 -19.67
N LEU A 621 -22.17 24.30 -19.68
CA LEU A 621 -22.93 23.14 -19.16
C LEU A 621 -23.76 22.52 -20.29
N SER A 622 -23.64 21.21 -20.51
CA SER A 622 -24.29 20.47 -21.60
C SER A 622 -24.60 19.02 -21.22
N ALA A 623 -25.37 18.33 -22.08
CA ALA A 623 -25.64 16.89 -21.98
C ALA A 623 -24.37 16.02 -22.13
N GLY A 624 -23.34 16.55 -22.78
CA GLY A 624 -22.07 15.88 -23.04
C GLY A 624 -21.33 16.54 -24.20
N ALA A 625 -20.45 15.77 -24.86
CA ALA A 625 -19.67 16.27 -25.98
C ALA A 625 -20.59 16.67 -27.15
N SER A 626 -20.49 17.93 -27.59
CA SER A 626 -21.25 18.47 -28.72
C SER A 626 -20.88 17.75 -30.02
N THR A 627 -21.84 17.49 -30.90
CA THR A 627 -21.56 17.01 -32.28
C THR A 627 -21.03 18.16 -33.13
N CYS A 628 -21.68 19.32 -33.08
CA CYS A 628 -21.34 20.42 -33.97
C CYS A 628 -20.14 21.24 -33.50
N PHE A 629 -19.75 21.13 -32.22
CA PHE A 629 -18.59 21.81 -31.63
C PHE A 629 -17.71 20.80 -30.86
N PRO A 630 -17.09 19.83 -31.56
CA PRO A 630 -16.47 18.66 -30.93
C PRO A 630 -15.19 18.96 -30.13
N GLU A 631 -14.55 20.10 -30.41
CA GLU A 631 -13.33 20.56 -29.70
C GLU A 631 -13.63 21.31 -28.39
N THR A 632 -14.89 21.70 -28.17
CA THR A 632 -15.28 22.47 -26.98
C THR A 632 -15.54 21.55 -25.77
N SER A 633 -14.92 21.86 -24.63
CA SER A 633 -15.16 21.16 -23.36
C SER A 633 -16.41 21.67 -22.65
N PHE A 634 -17.24 20.78 -22.13
CA PHE A 634 -18.43 21.11 -21.35
C PHE A 634 -18.38 20.40 -19.99
N TRP A 635 -18.88 21.03 -18.92
CA TRP A 635 -19.32 20.30 -17.73
C TRP A 635 -20.51 19.43 -18.13
N LYS A 636 -20.42 18.13 -17.80
CA LYS A 636 -21.26 17.07 -18.37
C LYS A 636 -22.36 16.70 -17.38
N ASP A 637 -23.58 17.12 -17.67
CA ASP A 637 -24.81 16.62 -17.03
C ASP A 637 -25.55 15.70 -18.00
N PRO A 638 -25.43 14.36 -17.91
CA PRO A 638 -26.07 13.44 -18.87
C PRO A 638 -27.60 13.56 -18.98
N ALA A 639 -28.25 14.21 -18.00
CA ALA A 639 -29.69 14.49 -17.99
C ALA A 639 -30.02 15.96 -18.30
N PHE A 640 -29.06 16.73 -18.83
CA PHE A 640 -29.25 18.14 -19.17
C PHE A 640 -30.31 18.31 -20.26
N SER A 641 -31.28 19.17 -19.99
CA SER A 641 -32.27 19.59 -20.97
C SER A 641 -32.89 20.93 -20.58
N LEU A 642 -33.04 21.80 -21.57
CA LEU A 642 -33.84 23.01 -21.48
C LEU A 642 -35.27 22.70 -21.98
N PRO A 643 -36.32 23.06 -21.22
CA PRO A 643 -37.71 22.92 -21.66
C PRO A 643 -37.97 23.64 -22.99
N THR A 644 -38.69 22.99 -23.90
CA THR A 644 -38.95 23.53 -25.25
C THR A 644 -40.34 24.14 -25.44
N SER A 645 -41.14 24.22 -24.38
CA SER A 645 -42.55 24.63 -24.44
C SER A 645 -43.00 25.31 -23.14
N GLY A 646 -44.14 26.00 -23.18
CA GLY A 646 -44.64 26.81 -22.06
C GLY A 646 -43.86 28.11 -21.87
N LYS A 647 -43.98 28.71 -20.68
CA LYS A 647 -43.15 29.82 -20.19
C LYS A 647 -42.16 29.28 -19.17
N ASN A 648 -40.87 29.47 -19.40
CA ASN A 648 -39.80 28.87 -18.62
C ASN A 648 -38.95 29.96 -17.97
N ILE A 649 -38.44 29.68 -16.78
CA ILE A 649 -37.58 30.57 -16.00
C ILE A 649 -36.29 29.83 -15.70
N VAL A 650 -35.14 30.47 -15.96
CA VAL A 650 -33.83 29.92 -15.66
C VAL A 650 -33.09 30.90 -14.75
N ARG A 651 -32.66 30.43 -13.59
CA ARG A 651 -32.01 31.22 -12.55
C ARG A 651 -30.65 30.64 -12.19
N LEU A 652 -29.68 31.51 -11.98
CA LEU A 652 -28.40 31.17 -11.37
C LEU A 652 -28.35 31.74 -9.96
N TYR A 653 -27.93 30.91 -9.02
CA TYR A 653 -27.81 31.25 -7.61
C TYR A 653 -26.39 30.99 -7.09
N ASP A 654 -26.02 31.76 -6.08
CA ASP A 654 -24.96 31.40 -5.14
C ASP A 654 -25.37 30.15 -4.34
N PRO A 655 -24.59 29.05 -4.36
CA PRO A 655 -24.89 27.87 -3.54
C PRO A 655 -24.73 28.10 -2.02
N ASP A 656 -23.84 29.01 -1.59
CA ASP A 656 -23.50 29.27 -0.18
C ASP A 656 -24.40 30.36 0.43
N SER A 657 -24.67 31.44 -0.30
CA SER A 657 -25.55 32.53 0.20
C SER A 657 -27.03 32.35 -0.16
N GLY A 658 -27.35 31.64 -1.24
CA GLY A 658 -28.71 31.55 -1.79
C GLY A 658 -29.14 32.80 -2.56
N GLU A 659 -28.24 33.78 -2.77
CA GLU A 659 -28.51 34.98 -3.56
C GLU A 659 -28.79 34.62 -5.03
N VAL A 660 -29.75 35.30 -5.66
CA VAL A 660 -29.90 35.26 -7.13
C VAL A 660 -28.77 36.07 -7.76
N TRP A 661 -27.95 35.40 -8.55
CA TRP A 661 -26.92 36.04 -9.36
C TRP A 661 -27.49 36.52 -10.69
N ASP A 662 -28.30 35.71 -11.36
CA ASP A 662 -28.87 36.04 -12.67
C ASP A 662 -30.18 35.29 -12.95
N GLU A 663 -31.03 35.85 -13.82
CA GLU A 663 -32.30 35.26 -14.28
C GLU A 663 -32.56 35.63 -15.75
N PHE A 664 -33.12 34.69 -16.52
CA PHE A 664 -33.84 35.02 -17.74
C PHE A 664 -35.10 34.15 -17.90
N LEU A 665 -36.05 34.66 -18.68
CA LEU A 665 -37.31 34.02 -19.02
C LEU A 665 -37.41 33.85 -20.53
N TYR A 666 -38.00 32.74 -20.99
CA TYR A 666 -38.33 32.51 -22.39
C TYR A 666 -39.62 31.71 -22.54
N ASP A 667 -40.29 31.83 -23.67
CA ASP A 667 -41.49 31.06 -23.99
C ASP A 667 -41.20 29.98 -25.05
N SER A 668 -42.23 29.46 -25.71
CA SER A 668 -42.09 28.39 -26.71
C SER A 668 -41.46 28.84 -28.04
N SER A 669 -41.20 30.14 -28.23
CA SER A 669 -40.32 30.64 -29.30
C SER A 669 -38.84 30.54 -28.94
N GLY A 670 -38.52 30.49 -27.65
CA GLY A 670 -37.16 30.40 -27.13
C GLY A 670 -36.40 31.74 -27.11
N PRO A 671 -35.17 31.75 -26.55
CA PRO A 671 -34.30 32.93 -26.58
C PRO A 671 -33.65 33.16 -27.96
N GLY A 672 -33.48 32.11 -28.78
CA GLY A 672 -32.84 32.15 -30.10
C GLY A 672 -33.77 31.75 -31.25
N ILE A 673 -33.22 31.24 -32.37
CA ILE A 673 -34.03 30.80 -33.54
C ILE A 673 -34.08 29.28 -33.64
N ASN A 674 -35.25 28.73 -33.96
CA ASN A 674 -35.44 27.32 -34.30
C ASN A 674 -36.40 27.19 -35.49
N ASP A 675 -35.85 27.11 -36.70
CA ASP A 675 -36.59 26.86 -37.94
C ASP A 675 -36.45 25.38 -38.33
N THR A 676 -37.46 24.60 -37.99
CA THR A 676 -37.51 23.16 -38.28
C THR A 676 -37.76 22.83 -39.76
N LYS A 677 -38.22 23.81 -40.56
CA LYS A 677 -38.45 23.65 -42.01
C LYS A 677 -37.13 23.78 -42.76
N ASN A 678 -36.38 24.86 -42.49
CA ASN A 678 -35.11 25.15 -43.14
C ASN A 678 -33.88 24.52 -42.44
N LYS A 679 -34.09 23.80 -41.32
CA LYS A 679 -33.04 23.17 -40.50
C LYS A 679 -32.02 24.16 -39.94
N ILE A 680 -32.50 25.36 -39.58
CA ILE A 680 -31.68 26.41 -38.97
C ILE A 680 -31.94 26.41 -37.47
N ARG A 681 -30.87 26.39 -36.68
CA ARG A 681 -30.93 26.64 -35.23
C ARG A 681 -29.88 27.67 -34.88
N LYS A 682 -30.28 28.66 -34.09
CA LYS A 682 -29.38 29.68 -33.58
C LYS A 682 -29.58 29.80 -32.08
N SER A 683 -28.48 29.83 -31.34
CA SER A 683 -28.48 30.22 -29.94
C SER A 683 -28.82 31.71 -29.80
N ALA A 684 -28.81 32.17 -28.56
CA ALA A 684 -28.84 33.60 -28.28
C ALA A 684 -27.81 33.95 -27.23
N TYR A 685 -27.14 35.08 -27.44
CA TYR A 685 -26.19 35.68 -26.51
C TYR A 685 -26.83 36.86 -25.78
N SER A 686 -26.32 37.14 -24.59
CA SER A 686 -26.78 38.21 -23.71
C SER A 686 -25.86 39.42 -23.86
N LYS A 687 -26.44 40.55 -24.28
CA LYS A 687 -25.72 41.79 -24.56
C LYS A 687 -26.27 42.95 -23.75
N GLU A 688 -25.38 43.76 -23.20
CA GLU A 688 -25.73 44.95 -22.42
C GLU A 688 -25.71 46.17 -23.35
N GLU A 689 -26.89 46.75 -23.60
CA GLU A 689 -27.08 47.92 -24.46
C GLU A 689 -27.71 49.03 -23.62
N GLN A 690 -27.01 50.17 -23.48
CA GLN A 690 -27.48 51.34 -22.70
C GLN A 690 -27.84 51.02 -21.23
N GLY A 691 -27.15 50.06 -20.60
CA GLY A 691 -27.42 49.62 -19.22
C GLY A 691 -28.62 48.67 -19.09
N VAL A 692 -29.23 48.24 -20.19
CA VAL A 692 -30.27 47.21 -20.22
C VAL A 692 -29.70 45.96 -20.90
N ARG A 693 -29.82 44.82 -20.23
CA ARG A 693 -29.46 43.53 -20.81
C ARG A 693 -30.56 43.04 -21.74
N THR A 694 -30.16 42.63 -22.94
CA THR A 694 -31.04 42.12 -23.99
C THR A 694 -30.47 40.81 -24.54
N TRP A 695 -31.35 39.92 -24.98
CA TRP A 695 -30.94 38.70 -25.69
C TRP A 695 -30.96 38.98 -27.20
N LYS A 696 -29.88 38.59 -27.88
CA LYS A 696 -29.68 38.75 -29.32
C LYS A 696 -29.42 37.38 -29.94
N VAL A 697 -29.87 37.17 -31.17
CA VAL A 697 -29.63 35.93 -31.90
C VAL A 697 -28.17 35.88 -32.37
N SER A 698 -27.50 34.76 -32.12
CA SER A 698 -26.09 34.56 -32.49
C SER A 698 -25.86 34.38 -34.00
N SER A 699 -24.67 34.77 -34.46
CA SER A 699 -24.23 34.69 -35.85
C SER A 699 -22.79 34.19 -35.94
N TYR A 700 -22.62 32.87 -36.10
CA TYR A 700 -21.31 32.18 -36.03
C TYR A 700 -20.19 32.86 -36.83
N ALA A 701 -19.17 33.32 -36.12
CA ALA A 701 -18.05 34.11 -36.63
C ALA A 701 -16.83 33.27 -37.09
N GLY A 702 -16.94 31.93 -37.10
CA GLY A 702 -15.84 31.04 -37.48
C GLY A 702 -15.03 30.46 -36.32
N LYS A 703 -15.43 30.73 -35.07
CA LYS A 703 -14.84 30.18 -33.83
C LYS A 703 -15.93 29.88 -32.78
N PRO A 704 -15.76 28.87 -31.91
CA PRO A 704 -14.75 27.79 -31.96
C PRO A 704 -14.95 26.91 -33.21
N PHE A 705 -14.15 25.85 -33.41
CA PHE A 705 -14.35 24.95 -34.55
C PHE A 705 -15.78 24.37 -34.59
N ARG A 706 -16.51 24.66 -35.67
CA ARG A 706 -17.80 24.07 -36.00
C ARG A 706 -17.65 23.01 -37.09
N ASP A 707 -18.20 21.82 -36.87
CA ASP A 707 -18.26 20.77 -37.89
C ASP A 707 -18.95 21.32 -39.17
N PRO A 708 -18.34 21.17 -40.37
CA PRO A 708 -18.91 21.68 -41.63
C PRO A 708 -20.32 21.14 -41.95
N THR A 709 -20.67 19.95 -41.46
CA THR A 709 -22.02 19.36 -41.61
C THR A 709 -23.09 20.07 -40.78
N CYS A 710 -22.69 20.96 -39.86
CA CYS A 710 -23.55 21.79 -39.02
C CYS A 710 -23.66 23.25 -39.49
N ALA A 711 -23.47 23.53 -40.78
CA ALA A 711 -23.37 24.88 -41.34
C ALA A 711 -24.55 25.85 -41.03
N LEU A 712 -25.73 25.32 -40.65
CA LEU A 712 -26.94 26.08 -40.28
C LEU A 712 -27.18 26.17 -38.77
N THR A 713 -26.18 25.82 -37.96
CA THR A 713 -26.18 25.94 -36.50
C THR A 713 -25.30 27.11 -36.07
N ASP A 714 -25.88 28.25 -35.71
CA ASP A 714 -25.11 29.42 -35.27
C ASP A 714 -25.09 29.52 -33.74
N ALA A 715 -23.90 29.34 -33.16
CA ALA A 715 -23.60 29.43 -31.72
C ALA A 715 -22.08 29.59 -31.51
N HIS A 716 -21.65 30.13 -30.37
CA HIS A 716 -20.24 30.46 -30.07
C HIS A 716 -19.75 29.89 -28.73
N PRO A 717 -19.96 28.60 -28.41
CA PRO A 717 -19.65 28.08 -27.08
C PRO A 717 -18.15 28.23 -26.74
N SER A 718 -17.84 28.96 -25.67
CA SER A 718 -16.51 29.37 -25.21
C SER A 718 -15.86 30.55 -25.95
N GLU A 719 -16.62 31.34 -26.73
CA GLU A 719 -16.17 32.57 -27.39
C GLU A 719 -17.23 33.67 -27.23
N LEU A 720 -16.85 34.88 -26.78
CA LEU A 720 -17.80 36.00 -26.66
C LEU A 720 -18.09 36.65 -28.02
N GLU A 721 -19.37 36.88 -28.32
CA GLU A 721 -19.89 37.55 -29.54
C GLU A 721 -20.05 39.07 -29.41
#